data_AF-A0A6H1NKJ1-F1
#
_entry.id   AF-A0A6H1NKJ1-F1
#
_cell.length_a   1.000
_cell.length_b   1.000
_cell.length_c   1.000
_cell.angle_alpha   90.00
_cell.angle_beta   90.00
_cell.angle_gamma   90.00
#
_symmetry.space_group_name_H-M   'P 1'
#
loop_
_entity.id
_entity.type
_entity.pdbx_description
1 polymer ?
#
loop_
_entity_poly.entity_id
_entity_poly.type
_entity_poly.pdbx_seq_one_letter_code
_entity_poly.pdbx_strand_id
1 'polypeptide(L)'
;MTSSHETATPGKPTANSMRRALKRASNGVSLDVGEAAVLLQARGNDLADLVSTAGRVRDAGLEAAGRPGVITYSRKVFIPITRLCRDKCHYCTFATVPGKLRRAGHGMFLSPDEILEIARRGAELGCKEALFTLGDRPEDRWPEAREWLDAHGYDDTLAYVRAMSVRVLEETGLLPHLNPGVMSWTDLQRLKPVAPSMGMMLETTATRLWSEPGGPHYGSPDKDPAVRLRVLEDAGRSNVPFTTGILIGIGETYEERAESLFAIRKVAREYHGVQEVIVQNFRAKPDTAMRGMPDAELDELAAAIAVARVVLGPAARIQAPPNLVDAEYALMLEAGIDDWGGVSPLTPDHVNPERPWPQIDELARRTAESGFSLRERLTIYPEYVRRGEPWLDPRLLPHVTALADPETGLAREDAVVEGRPWQEPDEVFVATGRTDLHRTVDTTGRTGDRRSDFDDAYGDWDAVREKSAAVGVPERLDGDVRTALAQASDDPAKLTDDQALTLFHADGAALDALTRIADDIRRDTVGDEVTYVVTRNINFTNVCYTGCRFCAFAQRRTDADAYTLSLSQVADRAEQAWEVGATEVCMQGGIHPDLPGTAYFDIARAVKESVPGMHVHAFSPMEVVNGATRTGMSIREWLAAAKEAGLDSIPGTAAEILDDEVRWILTKGKLPTATWVEVIKTAHELGLRSSSTMMYGHVDQPHHWLAHLRLLAEIQQETGGFTEFVTLPFIHTNAPIYLAGVARPGPTMRDNRAVTAMARLLLHGHIPNIQTSWVKLGADGAAEMLRSGANDLGGTLMEETISRMAGSSYGSHRSIRELEGIAEAAGRPARQRTTTYGQVPAERIATGLASDGHLPELLPLAEAGPSAPHAGHAATAPSSE
;
A
#
# COMPACT_ATOMS: atom_id res chain seq x y z
N MET A 1 -50.00 -33.13 -38.50
CA MET A 1 -48.69 -33.18 -37.82
C MET A 1 -48.04 -31.82 -37.97
N THR A 2 -48.30 -30.92 -37.02
CA THR A 2 -47.71 -29.57 -36.98
C THR A 2 -46.67 -29.56 -35.88
N SER A 3 -45.40 -29.52 -36.29
CA SER A 3 -44.23 -29.39 -35.43
C SER A 3 -44.18 -27.97 -34.88
N SER A 4 -44.33 -27.83 -33.57
CA SER A 4 -44.11 -26.60 -32.81
C SER A 4 -42.61 -26.32 -32.73
N HIS A 5 -42.15 -25.30 -33.45
CA HIS A 5 -40.86 -24.66 -33.18
C HIS A 5 -40.97 -23.89 -31.87
N GLU A 6 -40.37 -24.42 -30.81
CA GLU A 6 -40.04 -23.66 -29.61
C GLU A 6 -39.03 -22.57 -29.98
N THR A 7 -39.49 -21.32 -29.88
CA THR A 7 -38.64 -20.14 -29.91
C THR A 7 -37.78 -20.11 -28.66
N ALA A 8 -36.45 -20.20 -28.82
CA ALA A 8 -35.49 -20.10 -27.74
C ALA A 8 -35.58 -18.75 -27.03
N THR A 9 -35.89 -18.77 -25.73
CA THR A 9 -35.87 -17.60 -24.85
C THR A 9 -34.42 -17.13 -24.65
N PRO A 10 -34.09 -15.84 -24.82
CA PRO A 10 -32.73 -15.35 -24.58
C PRO A 10 -32.38 -15.52 -23.09
N GLY A 11 -31.28 -16.20 -22.78
CA GLY A 11 -30.69 -16.26 -21.42
C GLY A 11 -30.55 -17.65 -20.79
N LYS A 12 -31.29 -18.67 -21.25
CA LYS A 12 -31.20 -20.02 -20.67
C LYS A 12 -30.09 -20.84 -21.37
N PRO A 13 -29.14 -21.45 -20.63
CA PRO A 13 -28.09 -22.25 -21.24
C PRO A 13 -28.66 -23.48 -21.93
N THR A 14 -28.04 -23.86 -23.04
CA THR A 14 -28.34 -25.14 -23.70
C THR A 14 -27.90 -26.30 -22.80
N ALA A 15 -28.58 -27.45 -22.92
CA ALA A 15 -28.15 -28.66 -22.21
C ALA A 15 -26.70 -29.08 -22.53
N ASN A 16 -26.22 -28.75 -23.74
CA ASN A 16 -24.85 -29.02 -24.16
C ASN A 16 -23.84 -28.08 -23.49
N SER A 17 -24.14 -26.78 -23.40
CA SER A 17 -23.26 -25.82 -22.70
C SER A 17 -23.16 -26.13 -21.21
N MET A 18 -24.27 -26.49 -20.56
CA MET A 18 -24.28 -26.91 -19.15
C MET A 18 -23.41 -28.16 -18.93
N ARG A 19 -23.65 -29.21 -19.72
CA ARG A 19 -22.86 -30.46 -19.65
C ARG A 19 -21.37 -30.22 -19.87
N ARG A 20 -21.00 -29.36 -20.82
CA ARG A 20 -19.60 -29.02 -21.10
C ARG A 20 -18.95 -28.29 -19.91
N ALA A 21 -19.64 -27.30 -19.35
CA ALA A 21 -19.14 -26.53 -18.21
C ALA A 21 -18.98 -27.42 -16.97
N LEU A 22 -19.97 -28.27 -16.66
CA LEU A 22 -19.89 -29.27 -15.58
C LEU A 22 -18.73 -30.26 -15.77
N LYS A 23 -18.53 -30.74 -17.01
CA LYS A 23 -17.43 -31.66 -17.31
C LYS A 23 -16.07 -31.00 -17.15
N ARG A 24 -15.92 -29.74 -17.51
CA ARG A 24 -14.68 -28.98 -17.32
C ARG A 24 -14.40 -28.70 -15.85
N ALA A 25 -15.41 -28.26 -15.11
CA ALA A 25 -15.32 -28.06 -13.66
C ALA A 25 -14.90 -29.35 -12.94
N SER A 26 -15.55 -30.48 -13.24
CA SER A 26 -15.25 -31.77 -12.59
C SER A 26 -13.88 -32.36 -12.96
N ASN A 27 -13.30 -31.97 -14.09
CA ASN A 27 -11.94 -32.33 -14.49
C ASN A 27 -10.88 -31.34 -13.95
N GLY A 28 -11.26 -30.32 -13.17
CA GLY A 28 -10.35 -29.31 -12.65
C GLY A 28 -9.80 -28.33 -13.70
N VAL A 29 -10.47 -28.18 -14.84
CA VAL A 29 -10.05 -27.25 -15.88
C VAL A 29 -10.53 -25.84 -15.52
N SER A 30 -9.64 -24.85 -15.63
CA SER A 30 -9.99 -23.43 -15.46
C SER A 30 -11.18 -23.04 -16.36
N LEU A 31 -12.22 -22.51 -15.71
CA LEU A 31 -13.39 -21.96 -16.37
C LEU A 31 -13.12 -20.53 -16.86
N ASP A 32 -13.85 -20.12 -17.90
CA ASP A 32 -14.01 -18.71 -18.27
C ASP A 32 -15.31 -18.11 -17.70
N VAL A 33 -15.51 -16.81 -17.91
CA VAL A 33 -16.70 -16.08 -17.42
C VAL A 33 -18.00 -16.66 -17.99
N GLY A 34 -18.02 -17.04 -19.27
CA GLY A 34 -19.22 -17.59 -19.90
C GLY A 34 -19.59 -18.98 -19.37
N GLU A 35 -18.60 -19.84 -19.13
CA GLU A 35 -18.80 -21.14 -18.52
C GLU A 35 -19.29 -21.02 -17.07
N ALA A 36 -18.74 -20.08 -16.30
CA ALA A 36 -19.22 -19.79 -14.95
C ALA A 36 -20.66 -19.24 -14.96
N ALA A 37 -20.99 -18.33 -15.87
CA ALA A 37 -22.35 -17.81 -16.05
C ALA A 37 -23.37 -18.90 -16.38
N VAL A 38 -22.97 -19.89 -17.20
CA VAL A 38 -23.79 -21.08 -17.47
C VAL A 38 -24.04 -21.88 -16.18
N LEU A 39 -23.00 -22.15 -15.38
CA LEU A 39 -23.10 -22.95 -14.16
C LEU A 39 -23.93 -22.26 -13.06
N LEU A 40 -23.94 -20.94 -12.99
CA LEU A 40 -24.79 -20.20 -12.03
C LEU A 40 -26.30 -20.48 -12.23
N GLN A 41 -26.68 -20.94 -13.42
CA GLN A 41 -28.04 -21.32 -13.77
C GLN A 41 -28.37 -22.80 -13.51
N ALA A 42 -27.44 -23.58 -12.94
CA ALA A 42 -27.63 -25.00 -12.67
C ALA A 42 -28.78 -25.22 -11.67
N ARG A 43 -29.69 -26.16 -11.97
CA ARG A 43 -30.84 -26.54 -11.13
C ARG A 43 -31.05 -28.05 -11.21
N GLY A 44 -31.73 -28.63 -10.21
CA GLY A 44 -32.01 -30.07 -10.18
C GLY A 44 -30.74 -30.92 -10.28
N ASN A 45 -30.70 -31.88 -11.21
CA ASN A 45 -29.55 -32.77 -11.37
C ASN A 45 -28.26 -32.04 -11.76
N ASP A 46 -28.34 -30.97 -12.56
CA ASP A 46 -27.16 -30.19 -12.94
C ASP A 46 -26.57 -29.47 -11.71
N LEU A 47 -27.42 -29.02 -10.77
CA LEU A 47 -26.98 -28.43 -9.51
C LEU A 47 -26.33 -29.50 -8.62
N ALA A 48 -26.92 -30.69 -8.52
CA ALA A 48 -26.35 -31.81 -7.77
C ALA A 48 -24.93 -32.18 -8.24
N ASP A 49 -24.70 -32.22 -9.56
CA ASP A 49 -23.38 -32.48 -10.16
C ASP A 49 -22.37 -31.35 -9.84
N LEU A 50 -22.83 -30.09 -9.88
CA LEU A 50 -22.01 -28.93 -9.58
C LEU A 50 -21.60 -28.88 -8.11
N VAL A 51 -22.55 -29.03 -7.18
CA VAL A 51 -22.27 -29.02 -5.73
C VAL A 51 -21.37 -30.19 -5.35
N SER A 52 -21.58 -31.39 -5.92
CA SER A 52 -20.66 -32.52 -5.72
C SER A 52 -19.22 -32.21 -6.14
N THR A 53 -19.04 -31.47 -7.23
CA THR A 53 -17.72 -31.01 -7.66
C THR A 53 -17.14 -29.96 -6.71
N ALA A 54 -17.93 -28.97 -6.31
CA ALA A 54 -17.50 -27.94 -5.38
C ALA A 54 -17.13 -28.50 -3.99
N GLY A 55 -17.90 -29.46 -3.48
CA GLY A 55 -17.59 -30.19 -2.23
C GLY A 55 -16.22 -30.87 -2.28
N ARG A 56 -15.88 -31.55 -3.39
CA ARG A 56 -14.54 -32.14 -3.57
C ARG A 56 -13.42 -31.09 -3.55
N VAL A 57 -13.66 -29.92 -4.15
CA VAL A 57 -12.69 -28.81 -4.14
C VAL A 57 -12.53 -28.23 -2.73
N ARG A 58 -13.62 -28.09 -1.97
CA ARG A 58 -13.59 -27.68 -0.55
C ARG A 58 -12.78 -28.66 0.28
N ASP A 59 -13.05 -29.96 0.16
CA ASP A 59 -12.37 -30.99 0.97
C ASP A 59 -10.87 -31.03 0.70
N ALA A 60 -10.46 -30.96 -0.56
CA ALA A 60 -9.04 -30.82 -0.92
C ALA A 60 -8.42 -29.54 -0.33
N GLY A 61 -9.18 -28.44 -0.27
CA GLY A 61 -8.78 -27.19 0.36
C GLY A 61 -8.64 -27.25 1.87
N LEU A 62 -9.48 -28.04 2.54
CA LEU A 62 -9.42 -28.29 3.99
C LEU A 62 -8.25 -29.22 4.34
N GLU A 63 -8.01 -30.25 3.53
CA GLU A 63 -6.83 -31.12 3.65
C GLU A 63 -5.53 -30.32 3.50
N ALA A 64 -5.42 -29.50 2.45
CA ALA A 64 -4.25 -28.66 2.22
C ALA A 64 -4.02 -27.62 3.33
N ALA A 65 -5.09 -27.15 3.98
CA ALA A 65 -5.00 -26.24 5.13
C ALA A 65 -4.64 -26.95 6.46
N GLY A 66 -4.58 -28.28 6.48
CA GLY A 66 -4.31 -29.09 7.67
C GLY A 66 -5.51 -29.27 8.59
N ARG A 67 -6.74 -29.13 8.09
CA ARG A 67 -7.98 -29.20 8.87
C ARG A 67 -9.11 -29.98 8.16
N PRO A 68 -8.85 -31.25 7.75
CA PRO A 68 -9.83 -32.06 7.02
C PRO A 68 -11.13 -32.19 7.81
N GLY A 69 -12.28 -32.01 7.15
CA GLY A 69 -13.60 -32.15 7.77
C GLY A 69 -13.98 -31.06 8.79
N VAL A 70 -13.21 -29.96 8.88
CA VAL A 70 -13.49 -28.85 9.80
C VAL A 70 -14.14 -27.68 9.06
N ILE A 71 -15.35 -27.31 9.50
CA ILE A 71 -16.05 -26.09 9.09
C ILE A 71 -15.87 -25.06 10.19
N THR A 72 -15.57 -23.81 9.83
CA THR A 72 -15.31 -22.76 10.81
C THR A 72 -16.46 -21.78 10.99
N TYR A 73 -16.43 -21.06 12.10
CA TYR A 73 -17.28 -19.90 12.37
C TYR A 73 -16.56 -18.95 13.33
N SER A 74 -16.95 -17.68 13.38
CA SER A 74 -16.44 -16.73 14.37
C SER A 74 -17.53 -16.39 15.39
N ARG A 75 -17.22 -16.47 16.68
CA ARG A 75 -18.14 -16.03 17.74
C ARG A 75 -17.92 -14.53 18.01
N LYS A 76 -18.91 -13.72 17.67
CA LYS A 76 -18.76 -12.26 17.64
C LYS A 76 -19.88 -11.49 18.32
N VAL A 77 -19.61 -10.24 18.71
CA VAL A 77 -20.64 -9.21 18.91
C VAL A 77 -20.66 -8.24 17.74
N PHE A 78 -21.84 -7.72 17.42
CA PHE A 78 -22.06 -6.78 16.33
C PHE A 78 -22.22 -5.38 16.92
N ILE A 79 -21.29 -4.47 16.61
CA ILE A 79 -21.23 -3.11 17.14
C ILE A 79 -21.53 -2.12 16.00
N PRO A 80 -22.77 -1.62 15.87
CA PRO A 80 -23.13 -0.63 14.86
C PRO A 80 -22.75 0.77 15.34
N ILE A 81 -21.47 1.13 15.19
CA ILE A 81 -20.88 2.42 15.63
C ILE A 81 -21.78 3.60 15.26
N THR A 82 -22.27 3.61 14.04
CA THR A 82 -23.31 4.51 13.59
C THR A 82 -24.19 3.83 12.56
N ARG A 83 -25.45 4.26 12.49
CA ARG A 83 -26.39 3.86 11.42
C ARG A 83 -26.56 4.98 10.38
N LEU A 84 -25.79 6.06 10.49
CA LEU A 84 -25.74 7.07 9.44
C LEU A 84 -24.83 6.59 8.32
N CYS A 85 -25.17 6.96 7.09
CA CYS A 85 -24.41 6.61 5.89
C CYS A 85 -24.60 7.71 4.84
N ARG A 86 -23.59 7.98 4.00
CA ARG A 86 -23.76 8.87 2.86
C ARG A 86 -24.49 8.21 1.70
N ASP A 87 -24.37 6.90 1.53
CA ASP A 87 -25.04 6.12 0.49
C ASP A 87 -26.57 6.03 0.65
N LYS A 88 -27.24 5.62 -0.43
CA LYS A 88 -28.70 5.47 -0.53
C LYS A 88 -29.10 4.12 -1.14
N CYS A 89 -28.40 3.05 -0.77
CA CYS A 89 -28.66 1.71 -1.30
C CYS A 89 -30.14 1.33 -1.17
N HIS A 90 -30.76 0.98 -2.30
CA HIS A 90 -32.21 0.81 -2.40
C HIS A 90 -32.75 -0.44 -1.68
N TYR A 91 -31.88 -1.35 -1.26
CA TYR A 91 -32.17 -2.54 -0.44
C TYR A 91 -31.79 -2.41 1.04
N CYS A 92 -31.11 -1.34 1.44
CA CYS A 92 -30.49 -1.26 2.76
C CYS A 92 -31.47 -0.76 3.83
N THR A 93 -31.65 -1.54 4.90
CA THR A 93 -32.40 -1.15 6.11
C THR A 93 -31.50 -0.70 7.27
N PHE A 94 -30.19 -0.94 7.17
CA PHE A 94 -29.22 -0.55 8.19
C PHE A 94 -29.10 0.98 8.30
N ALA A 95 -28.99 1.66 7.15
CA ALA A 95 -28.83 3.10 7.08
C ALA A 95 -30.11 3.84 7.51
N THR A 96 -29.96 4.85 8.35
CA THR A 96 -31.04 5.71 8.84
C THR A 96 -30.66 7.19 8.72
N VAL A 97 -31.52 8.08 9.23
CA VAL A 97 -31.34 9.53 9.16
C VAL A 97 -31.29 10.15 10.57
N PRO A 98 -30.60 11.28 10.78
CA PRO A 98 -30.44 11.92 12.10
C PRO A 98 -31.77 12.14 12.83
N GLY A 99 -32.80 12.59 12.11
CA GLY A 99 -34.13 12.82 12.70
C GLY A 99 -34.82 11.56 13.23
N LYS A 100 -34.53 10.37 12.66
CA LYS A 100 -35.05 9.10 13.20
C LYS A 100 -34.30 8.68 14.46
N LEU A 101 -32.96 8.84 14.48
CA LEU A 101 -32.14 8.55 15.67
C LEU A 101 -32.56 9.42 16.86
N ARG A 102 -32.68 10.74 16.66
CA ARG A 102 -33.14 11.67 17.71
C ARG A 102 -34.51 11.28 18.29
N ARG A 103 -35.47 10.92 17.44
CA ARG A 103 -36.81 10.47 17.89
C ARG A 103 -36.78 9.15 18.66
N ALA A 104 -35.82 8.29 18.36
CA ALA A 104 -35.61 7.02 19.07
C ALA A 104 -34.74 7.18 20.33
N GLY A 105 -34.27 8.40 20.64
CA GLY A 105 -33.40 8.66 21.79
C GLY A 105 -31.96 8.18 21.60
N HIS A 106 -31.53 7.93 20.37
CA HIS A 106 -30.16 7.51 20.05
C HIS A 106 -29.29 8.68 19.59
N GLY A 107 -28.00 8.61 19.94
CA GLY A 107 -26.96 9.51 19.41
C GLY A 107 -26.71 9.31 17.92
N MET A 108 -25.88 10.19 17.34
CA MET A 108 -25.42 10.02 15.93
C MET A 108 -24.44 8.84 15.81
N PHE A 109 -23.65 8.63 16.86
CA PHE A 109 -22.75 7.50 17.06
C PHE A 109 -23.06 6.85 18.42
N LEU A 110 -22.76 5.57 18.57
CA LEU A 110 -22.68 4.94 19.88
C LEU A 110 -21.56 5.59 20.68
N SER A 111 -21.82 5.90 21.94
CA SER A 111 -20.79 6.41 22.86
C SER A 111 -19.75 5.33 23.20
N PRO A 112 -18.57 5.72 23.69
CA PRO A 112 -17.56 4.74 24.09
C PRO A 112 -18.06 3.76 25.16
N ASP A 113 -18.89 4.22 26.10
CA ASP A 113 -19.43 3.36 27.16
C ASP A 113 -20.43 2.34 26.62
N GLU A 114 -21.29 2.72 25.66
CA GLU A 114 -22.22 1.78 24.99
C GLU A 114 -21.45 0.72 24.19
N ILE A 115 -20.40 1.11 23.48
CA ILE A 115 -19.53 0.20 22.73
C ILE A 115 -18.86 -0.81 23.67
N LEU A 116 -18.29 -0.31 24.77
CA LEU A 116 -17.61 -1.14 25.76
C LEU A 116 -18.59 -2.05 26.52
N GLU A 117 -19.81 -1.60 26.79
CA GLU A 117 -20.84 -2.44 27.41
C GLU A 117 -21.19 -3.64 26.51
N ILE A 118 -21.41 -3.40 25.21
CA ILE A 118 -21.67 -4.47 24.24
C ILE A 118 -20.48 -5.44 24.17
N ALA A 119 -19.27 -4.90 24.09
CA ALA A 119 -18.04 -5.68 24.02
C ALA A 119 -17.80 -6.53 25.28
N ARG A 120 -17.94 -5.95 26.48
CA ARG A 120 -17.78 -6.67 27.76
C ARG A 120 -18.79 -7.82 27.89
N ARG A 121 -20.06 -7.57 27.59
CA ARG A 121 -21.09 -8.62 27.58
C ARG A 121 -20.82 -9.71 26.53
N GLY A 122 -20.20 -9.34 25.41
CA GLY A 122 -19.70 -10.28 24.42
C GLY A 122 -18.59 -11.18 24.96
N ALA A 123 -17.58 -10.58 25.59
CA ALA A 123 -16.47 -11.30 26.22
C ALA A 123 -16.97 -12.25 27.33
N GLU A 124 -17.94 -11.84 28.15
CA GLU A 124 -18.60 -12.68 29.16
C GLU A 124 -19.28 -13.93 28.56
N LEU A 125 -19.73 -13.85 27.30
CA LEU A 125 -20.32 -14.97 26.55
C LEU A 125 -19.29 -15.74 25.70
N GLY A 126 -18.00 -15.42 25.88
CA GLY A 126 -16.87 -16.06 25.20
C GLY A 126 -16.70 -15.66 23.73
N CYS A 127 -17.34 -14.58 23.27
CA CYS A 127 -17.04 -14.00 21.95
C CYS A 127 -15.56 -13.60 21.90
N LYS A 128 -14.94 -13.72 20.73
CA LYS A 128 -13.54 -13.30 20.50
C LYS A 128 -13.42 -12.19 19.47
N GLU A 129 -14.50 -11.91 18.75
CA GLU A 129 -14.57 -10.87 17.73
C GLU A 129 -15.56 -9.76 18.15
N ALA A 130 -15.13 -8.52 17.95
CA ALA A 130 -15.99 -7.35 17.94
C ALA A 130 -16.11 -6.88 16.48
N LEU A 131 -17.25 -7.15 15.85
CA LEU A 131 -17.51 -6.70 14.49
C LEU A 131 -18.03 -5.26 14.50
N PHE A 132 -17.17 -4.32 14.12
CA PHE A 132 -17.52 -2.93 13.95
C PHE A 132 -18.16 -2.74 12.58
N THR A 133 -19.37 -2.18 12.57
CA THR A 133 -20.10 -1.86 11.36
C THR A 133 -20.62 -0.44 11.41
N LEU A 134 -20.68 0.20 10.25
CA LEU A 134 -21.05 1.59 10.10
C LEU A 134 -21.41 1.85 8.65
N GLY A 135 -22.06 2.99 8.39
CA GLY A 135 -22.19 3.51 7.04
C GLY A 135 -20.95 4.26 6.60
N ASP A 136 -20.75 4.34 5.29
CA ASP A 136 -19.66 5.07 4.66
C ASP A 136 -19.80 6.59 4.90
N ARG A 137 -18.71 7.19 5.40
CA ARG A 137 -18.46 8.64 5.57
C ARG A 137 -19.74 9.47 5.84
N PRO A 138 -20.51 9.18 6.89
CA PRO A 138 -21.76 9.89 7.19
C PRO A 138 -21.58 11.40 7.32
N GLU A 139 -20.42 11.84 7.79
CA GLU A 139 -20.02 13.23 7.96
C GLU A 139 -19.96 14.05 6.66
N ASP A 140 -19.90 13.41 5.50
CA ASP A 140 -19.93 14.09 4.20
C ASP A 140 -21.37 14.43 3.75
N ARG A 141 -22.37 13.77 4.33
CA ARG A 141 -23.79 13.96 4.00
C ARG A 141 -24.57 14.63 5.12
N TRP A 142 -24.25 14.31 6.37
CA TRP A 142 -25.00 14.73 7.55
C TRP A 142 -24.17 15.69 8.39
N PRO A 143 -24.49 17.01 8.39
CA PRO A 143 -23.81 17.98 9.24
C PRO A 143 -23.82 17.57 10.72
N GLU A 144 -24.89 16.93 11.20
CA GLU A 144 -24.97 16.47 12.59
C GLU A 144 -23.94 15.38 12.93
N ALA A 145 -23.48 14.60 11.94
CA ALA A 145 -22.39 13.64 12.15
C ALA A 145 -21.05 14.36 12.26
N ARG A 146 -20.79 15.35 11.39
CA ARG A 146 -19.60 16.21 11.45
C ARG A 146 -19.51 16.97 12.78
N GLU A 147 -20.59 17.64 13.17
CA GLU A 147 -20.67 18.38 14.44
C GLU A 147 -20.44 17.46 15.65
N TRP A 148 -20.94 16.22 15.60
CA TRP A 148 -20.70 15.25 16.66
C TRP A 148 -19.22 14.88 16.74
N LEU A 149 -18.57 14.56 15.61
CA LEU A 149 -17.15 14.21 15.57
C LEU A 149 -16.26 15.35 16.07
N ASP A 150 -16.49 16.57 15.59
CA ASP A 150 -15.75 17.77 16.00
C ASP A 150 -15.89 18.01 17.52
N ALA A 151 -17.11 17.87 18.06
CA ALA A 151 -17.37 18.03 19.50
C ALA A 151 -16.69 16.98 20.38
N HIS A 152 -16.32 15.83 19.81
CA HIS A 152 -15.63 14.75 20.50
C HIS A 152 -14.14 14.65 20.13
N GLY A 153 -13.63 15.60 19.32
CA GLY A 153 -12.22 15.70 18.97
C GLY A 153 -11.75 14.67 17.93
N TYR A 154 -12.62 14.26 17.00
CA TYR A 154 -12.28 13.33 15.92
C TYR A 154 -12.40 14.01 14.55
N ASP A 155 -11.39 13.86 13.71
CA ASP A 155 -11.39 14.46 12.36
C ASP A 155 -12.38 13.81 11.40
N ASP A 156 -12.66 12.52 11.59
CA ASP A 156 -13.51 11.72 10.73
C ASP A 156 -14.06 10.49 11.48
N THR A 157 -15.01 9.79 10.86
CA THR A 157 -15.62 8.60 11.46
C THR A 157 -14.59 7.49 11.73
N LEU A 158 -13.57 7.32 10.88
CA LEU A 158 -12.58 6.25 11.03
C LEU A 158 -11.58 6.52 12.16
N ALA A 159 -11.31 7.80 12.47
CA ALA A 159 -10.58 8.23 13.65
C ALA A 159 -11.27 7.73 14.93
N TYR A 160 -12.60 7.89 14.98
CA TYR A 160 -13.40 7.39 16.09
C TYR A 160 -13.41 5.86 16.16
N VAL A 161 -13.59 5.17 15.03
CA VAL A 161 -13.50 3.70 14.95
C VAL A 161 -12.15 3.20 15.47
N ARG A 162 -11.04 3.85 15.08
CA ARG A 162 -9.71 3.50 15.57
C ARG A 162 -9.60 3.62 17.08
N ALA A 163 -10.03 4.76 17.64
CA ALA A 163 -10.00 4.99 19.08
C ALA A 163 -10.83 3.95 19.85
N MET A 164 -12.01 3.61 19.35
CA MET A 164 -12.87 2.60 19.97
C MET A 164 -12.31 1.18 19.84
N SER A 165 -11.60 0.88 18.75
CA SER A 165 -10.92 -0.40 18.55
C SER A 165 -9.82 -0.61 19.59
N VAL A 166 -9.01 0.42 19.87
CA VAL A 166 -8.00 0.39 20.95
C VAL A 166 -8.68 0.12 22.30
N ARG A 167 -9.73 0.87 22.65
CA ARG A 167 -10.44 0.66 23.92
C ARG A 167 -11.04 -0.74 24.05
N VAL A 168 -11.59 -1.30 22.97
CA VAL A 168 -12.13 -2.66 22.97
C VAL A 168 -11.03 -3.70 23.21
N LEU A 169 -9.87 -3.56 22.55
CA LEU A 169 -8.70 -4.42 22.78
C LEU A 169 -8.22 -4.34 24.23
N GLU A 170 -8.10 -3.13 24.77
CA GLU A 170 -7.55 -2.86 26.11
C GLU A 170 -8.47 -3.24 27.25
N GLU A 171 -9.76 -2.98 27.10
CA GLU A 171 -10.72 -3.12 28.20
C GLU A 171 -11.50 -4.43 28.16
N THR A 172 -11.54 -5.13 27.02
CA THR A 172 -12.38 -6.33 26.86
C THR A 172 -11.63 -7.54 26.29
N GLY A 173 -10.57 -7.33 25.52
CA GLY A 173 -9.82 -8.41 24.88
C GLY A 173 -10.44 -8.95 23.59
N LEU A 174 -11.62 -8.45 23.17
CA LEU A 174 -12.18 -8.77 21.87
C LEU A 174 -11.30 -8.22 20.75
N LEU A 175 -11.17 -8.98 19.67
CA LEU A 175 -10.45 -8.60 18.47
C LEU A 175 -11.37 -7.79 17.54
N PRO A 176 -11.02 -6.54 17.19
CA PRO A 176 -11.81 -5.74 16.25
C PRO A 176 -11.76 -6.30 14.83
N HIS A 177 -12.93 -6.55 14.24
CA HIS A 177 -13.12 -6.71 12.80
C HIS A 177 -13.79 -5.47 12.26
N LEU A 178 -13.13 -4.73 11.36
CA LEU A 178 -13.66 -3.46 10.88
C LEU A 178 -14.32 -3.61 9.52
N ASN A 179 -15.62 -3.34 9.44
CA ASN A 179 -16.37 -3.22 8.18
C ASN A 179 -16.87 -1.78 7.97
N PRO A 180 -15.98 -0.80 7.72
CA PRO A 180 -16.36 0.59 7.53
C PRO A 180 -16.82 0.96 6.10
N GLY A 181 -16.77 0.02 5.17
CA GLY A 181 -17.06 0.28 3.76
C GLY A 181 -15.81 0.71 2.99
N VAL A 182 -15.92 1.76 2.17
CA VAL A 182 -14.83 2.26 1.32
C VAL A 182 -13.75 2.92 2.18
N MET A 183 -12.53 2.42 2.04
CA MET A 183 -11.32 2.92 2.70
C MET A 183 -10.28 3.31 1.67
N SER A 184 -9.60 4.42 1.89
CA SER A 184 -8.39 4.74 1.15
C SER A 184 -7.20 3.91 1.65
N TRP A 185 -6.10 3.92 0.89
CA TRP A 185 -4.85 3.31 1.34
C TRP A 185 -4.38 3.86 2.70
N THR A 186 -4.49 5.17 2.95
CA THR A 186 -4.12 5.78 4.24
C THR A 186 -5.04 5.33 5.38
N ASP A 187 -6.34 5.19 5.12
CA ASP A 187 -7.30 4.65 6.10
C ASP A 187 -6.93 3.21 6.51
N LEU A 188 -6.56 2.37 5.54
CA LEU A 188 -6.10 1.00 5.79
C LEU A 188 -4.83 0.98 6.64
N GLN A 189 -3.84 1.83 6.33
CA GLN A 189 -2.62 1.93 7.14
C GLN A 189 -2.92 2.42 8.57
N ARG A 190 -3.86 3.35 8.72
CA ARG A 190 -4.27 3.91 10.02
C ARG A 190 -5.00 2.89 10.89
N LEU A 191 -5.81 2.02 10.30
CA LEU A 191 -6.63 1.04 11.00
C LEU A 191 -5.93 -0.31 11.22
N LYS A 192 -4.92 -0.66 10.40
CA LYS A 192 -4.21 -1.94 10.49
C LYS A 192 -3.63 -2.23 11.90
N PRO A 193 -3.09 -1.27 12.65
CA PRO A 193 -2.54 -1.53 13.98
C PRO A 193 -3.59 -1.84 15.06
N VAL A 194 -4.89 -1.71 14.76
CA VAL A 194 -5.98 -1.89 15.73
C VAL A 194 -6.99 -2.97 15.30
N ALA A 195 -6.81 -3.56 14.12
CA ALA A 195 -7.74 -4.55 13.57
C ALA A 195 -6.98 -5.71 12.91
N PRO A 196 -7.07 -6.95 13.45
CA PRO A 196 -6.48 -8.12 12.82
C PRO A 196 -7.06 -8.43 11.44
N SER A 197 -8.27 -7.98 11.16
CA SER A 197 -8.88 -8.08 9.84
C SER A 197 -9.90 -6.95 9.61
N MET A 198 -10.14 -6.68 8.33
CA MET A 198 -11.12 -5.69 7.89
C MET A 198 -11.96 -6.27 6.76
N GLY A 199 -13.00 -5.56 6.34
CA GLY A 199 -13.77 -6.01 5.20
C GLY A 199 -14.67 -4.97 4.57
N MET A 200 -15.13 -5.34 3.38
CA MET A 200 -16.14 -4.65 2.60
C MET A 200 -16.65 -5.61 1.53
N MET A 201 -17.97 -5.79 1.45
CA MET A 201 -18.59 -6.55 0.35
C MET A 201 -18.32 -5.85 -0.98
N LEU A 202 -17.80 -6.52 -2.01
CA LEU A 202 -17.78 -5.98 -3.37
C LEU A 202 -19.20 -5.81 -3.92
N GLU A 203 -20.06 -6.78 -3.58
CA GLU A 203 -21.45 -6.95 -4.00
C GLU A 203 -21.59 -7.29 -5.48
N THR A 204 -21.10 -6.44 -6.38
CA THR A 204 -21.19 -6.63 -7.83
C THR A 204 -20.19 -5.74 -8.58
N THR A 205 -19.74 -6.18 -9.75
CA THR A 205 -18.97 -5.37 -10.70
C THR A 205 -19.82 -4.65 -11.74
N ALA A 206 -21.15 -4.82 -11.70
CA ALA A 206 -22.06 -4.27 -12.70
C ALA A 206 -22.24 -2.75 -12.57
N THR A 207 -21.50 -1.97 -13.35
CA THR A 207 -21.56 -0.49 -13.32
C THR A 207 -22.96 0.05 -13.55
N ARG A 208 -23.78 -0.60 -14.40
CA ARG A 208 -25.17 -0.16 -14.66
C ARG A 208 -26.04 -0.11 -13.40
N LEU A 209 -25.82 -1.00 -12.43
CA LEU A 209 -26.59 -1.04 -11.18
C LEU A 209 -26.31 0.17 -10.29
N TRP A 210 -25.17 0.82 -10.50
CA TRP A 210 -24.73 2.04 -9.83
C TRP A 210 -25.01 3.30 -10.66
N SER A 211 -24.75 3.29 -11.96
CA SER A 211 -24.83 4.49 -12.80
C SER A 211 -26.23 4.80 -13.35
N GLU A 212 -27.11 3.80 -13.49
CA GLU A 212 -28.43 3.99 -14.13
C GLU A 212 -29.57 4.22 -13.12
N PRO A 213 -30.49 5.17 -13.39
CA PRO A 213 -31.66 5.37 -12.54
C PRO A 213 -32.48 4.08 -12.37
N GLY A 214 -32.82 3.77 -11.12
CA GLY A 214 -33.56 2.55 -10.76
C GLY A 214 -32.68 1.36 -10.38
N GLY A 215 -31.36 1.43 -10.60
CA GLY A 215 -30.41 0.45 -10.08
C GLY A 215 -30.36 0.44 -8.54
N PRO A 216 -29.98 -0.68 -7.90
CA PRO A 216 -29.93 -0.82 -6.43
C PRO A 216 -28.93 0.12 -5.75
N HIS A 217 -27.92 0.58 -6.49
CA HIS A 217 -26.84 1.42 -6.03
C HIS A 217 -26.91 2.85 -6.57
N TYR A 218 -27.95 3.19 -7.33
CA TYR A 218 -28.10 4.52 -7.90
C TYR A 218 -28.17 5.60 -6.80
N GLY A 219 -27.28 6.59 -6.88
CA GLY A 219 -27.17 7.65 -5.88
C GLY A 219 -26.36 7.27 -4.62
N SER A 220 -25.60 6.18 -4.67
CA SER A 220 -24.65 5.75 -3.65
C SER A 220 -23.20 5.87 -4.17
N PRO A 221 -22.47 6.96 -3.87
CA PRO A 221 -21.12 7.17 -4.42
C PRO A 221 -20.13 6.04 -4.08
N ASP A 222 -20.25 5.40 -2.91
CA ASP A 222 -19.33 4.33 -2.49
C ASP A 222 -19.64 2.96 -3.07
N LYS A 223 -20.73 2.86 -3.85
CA LYS A 223 -21.12 1.64 -4.55
C LYS A 223 -20.62 1.57 -5.99
N ASP A 224 -19.74 2.48 -6.39
CA ASP A 224 -19.02 2.37 -7.66
C ASP A 224 -18.10 1.14 -7.64
N PRO A 225 -18.30 0.16 -8.55
CA PRO A 225 -17.45 -1.01 -8.66
C PRO A 225 -15.94 -0.71 -8.74
N ALA A 226 -15.54 0.36 -9.43
CA ALA A 226 -14.12 0.69 -9.60
C ALA A 226 -13.50 1.14 -8.27
N VAL A 227 -14.22 1.94 -7.49
CA VAL A 227 -13.81 2.35 -6.14
C VAL A 227 -13.67 1.13 -5.25
N ARG A 228 -14.65 0.23 -5.26
CA ARG A 228 -14.64 -0.94 -4.37
C ARG A 228 -13.55 -1.95 -4.71
N LEU A 229 -13.28 -2.18 -6.01
CA LEU A 229 -12.15 -2.99 -6.45
C LEU A 229 -10.82 -2.39 -6.00
N ARG A 230 -10.66 -1.05 -6.09
CA ARG A 230 -9.47 -0.37 -5.57
C ARG A 230 -9.27 -0.59 -4.07
N VAL A 231 -10.33 -0.60 -3.24
CA VAL A 231 -10.20 -0.93 -1.81
C VAL A 231 -9.64 -2.33 -1.60
N LEU A 232 -10.11 -3.33 -2.38
CA LEU A 232 -9.60 -4.70 -2.27
C LEU A 232 -8.12 -4.79 -2.66
N GLU A 233 -7.72 -4.06 -3.72
CA GLU A 233 -6.32 -3.96 -4.14
C GLU A 233 -5.46 -3.27 -3.07
N ASP A 234 -5.91 -2.13 -2.52
CA ASP A 234 -5.20 -1.36 -1.51
C ASP A 234 -5.08 -2.12 -0.18
N ALA A 235 -6.09 -2.92 0.20
CA ALA A 235 -6.02 -3.82 1.36
C ALA A 235 -4.95 -4.89 1.16
N GLY A 236 -4.90 -5.47 -0.04
CA GLY A 236 -3.86 -6.38 -0.45
C GLY A 236 -2.46 -5.76 -0.45
N ARG A 237 -2.31 -4.54 -0.97
CA ARG A 237 -1.08 -3.72 -0.94
C ARG A 237 -0.61 -3.44 0.48
N SER A 238 -1.56 -3.27 1.39
CA SER A 238 -1.34 -2.94 2.79
C SER A 238 -1.07 -4.17 3.67
N ASN A 239 -1.14 -5.38 3.13
CA ASN A 239 -1.12 -6.64 3.87
C ASN A 239 -2.18 -6.65 4.99
N VAL A 240 -3.42 -6.27 4.66
CA VAL A 240 -4.57 -6.36 5.57
C VAL A 240 -5.38 -7.60 5.17
N PRO A 241 -5.56 -8.60 6.06
CA PRO A 241 -6.49 -9.71 5.81
C PRO A 241 -7.90 -9.16 5.62
N PHE A 242 -8.47 -9.37 4.44
CA PHE A 242 -9.66 -8.67 3.99
C PHE A 242 -10.81 -9.61 3.66
N THR A 243 -11.97 -9.35 4.25
CA THR A 243 -13.24 -10.02 3.94
C THR A 243 -13.96 -9.27 2.82
N THR A 244 -14.37 -9.97 1.77
CA THR A 244 -15.22 -9.40 0.72
C THR A 244 -16.26 -10.41 0.26
N GLY A 245 -17.01 -10.12 -0.79
CA GLY A 245 -18.08 -11.00 -1.24
C GLY A 245 -18.98 -10.40 -2.29
N ILE A 246 -19.89 -11.21 -2.80
CA ILE A 246 -20.94 -10.82 -3.75
C ILE A 246 -22.32 -10.89 -3.09
N LEU A 247 -23.24 -10.06 -3.57
CA LEU A 247 -24.64 -10.08 -3.19
C LEU A 247 -25.45 -10.50 -4.41
N ILE A 248 -26.15 -11.63 -4.33
CA ILE A 248 -26.95 -12.16 -5.44
C ILE A 248 -28.43 -11.80 -5.25
N GLY A 249 -29.13 -11.49 -6.34
CA GLY A 249 -30.53 -11.12 -6.38
C GLY A 249 -30.81 -9.61 -6.34
N ILE A 250 -29.80 -8.74 -6.55
CA ILE A 250 -30.02 -7.28 -6.54
C ILE A 250 -30.28 -6.66 -7.92
N GLY A 251 -30.27 -7.49 -8.97
CA GLY A 251 -30.58 -7.10 -10.34
C GLY A 251 -29.45 -7.38 -11.34
N GLU A 252 -28.36 -8.00 -10.91
CA GLU A 252 -27.25 -8.46 -11.73
C GLU A 252 -27.61 -9.66 -12.62
N THR A 253 -26.97 -9.77 -13.77
CA THR A 253 -27.05 -10.96 -14.63
C THR A 253 -26.10 -12.06 -14.14
N TYR A 254 -26.25 -13.28 -14.67
CA TYR A 254 -25.34 -14.38 -14.35
C TYR A 254 -23.91 -14.11 -14.83
N GLU A 255 -23.76 -13.43 -15.97
CA GLU A 255 -22.47 -12.98 -16.48
C GLU A 255 -21.82 -11.98 -15.52
N GLU A 256 -22.56 -10.98 -15.03
CA GLU A 256 -22.05 -9.97 -14.10
C GLU A 256 -21.65 -10.58 -12.73
N ARG A 257 -22.37 -11.60 -12.26
CA ARG A 257 -21.96 -12.39 -11.07
C ARG A 257 -20.67 -13.13 -11.30
N ALA A 258 -20.54 -13.77 -12.47
CA ALA A 258 -19.31 -14.47 -12.85
C ALA A 258 -18.15 -13.46 -12.92
N GLU A 259 -18.30 -12.34 -13.61
CA GLU A 259 -17.30 -11.26 -13.68
C GLU A 259 -16.86 -10.80 -12.29
N SER A 260 -17.80 -10.63 -11.36
CA SER A 260 -17.51 -10.26 -9.97
C SER A 260 -16.63 -11.30 -9.27
N LEU A 261 -16.93 -12.60 -9.43
CA LEU A 261 -16.10 -13.68 -8.88
C LEU A 261 -14.70 -13.74 -9.52
N PHE A 262 -14.59 -13.49 -10.83
CA PHE A 262 -13.29 -13.42 -11.51
C PHE A 262 -12.49 -12.18 -11.09
N ALA A 263 -13.14 -11.05 -10.82
CA ALA A 263 -12.49 -9.86 -10.28
C ALA A 263 -11.93 -10.13 -8.87
N ILE A 264 -12.71 -10.76 -7.98
CA ILE A 264 -12.25 -11.21 -6.67
C ILE A 264 -11.09 -12.20 -6.82
N ARG A 265 -11.19 -13.18 -7.73
CA ARG A 265 -10.11 -14.15 -8.01
C ARG A 265 -8.82 -13.46 -8.42
N LYS A 266 -8.90 -12.45 -9.30
CA LYS A 266 -7.74 -11.68 -9.76
C LYS A 266 -7.05 -11.01 -8.58
N VAL A 267 -7.80 -10.28 -7.74
CA VAL A 267 -7.25 -9.62 -6.54
C VAL A 267 -6.68 -10.65 -5.56
N ALA A 268 -7.41 -11.73 -5.26
CA ALA A 268 -6.97 -12.77 -4.35
C ALA A 268 -5.65 -13.45 -4.80
N ARG A 269 -5.48 -13.70 -6.11
CA ARG A 269 -4.24 -14.27 -6.66
C ARG A 269 -3.08 -13.27 -6.66
N GLU A 270 -3.36 -12.01 -6.91
CA GLU A 270 -2.32 -10.98 -7.04
C GLU A 270 -1.73 -10.56 -5.68
N TYR A 271 -2.61 -10.41 -4.68
CA TYR A 271 -2.24 -9.84 -3.40
C TYR A 271 -2.22 -10.86 -2.26
N HIS A 272 -2.92 -12.00 -2.39
CA HIS A 272 -3.08 -13.01 -1.34
C HIS A 272 -3.67 -12.47 -0.03
N GLY A 273 -4.41 -11.36 -0.08
CA GLY A 273 -5.00 -10.70 1.10
C GLY A 273 -6.49 -10.94 1.31
N VAL A 274 -7.20 -11.52 0.34
CA VAL A 274 -8.60 -11.92 0.51
C VAL A 274 -8.63 -13.14 1.41
N GLN A 275 -9.06 -12.98 2.66
CA GLN A 275 -9.16 -14.08 3.63
C GLN A 275 -10.49 -14.83 3.49
N GLU A 276 -11.54 -14.16 3.04
CA GLU A 276 -12.90 -14.68 3.01
C GLU A 276 -13.70 -14.08 1.86
N VAL A 277 -14.49 -14.91 1.18
CA VAL A 277 -15.47 -14.51 0.17
C VAL A 277 -16.86 -14.92 0.61
N ILE A 278 -17.68 -13.93 0.93
CA ILE A 278 -19.08 -14.10 1.31
C ILE A 278 -19.93 -14.19 0.03
N VAL A 279 -20.73 -15.24 -0.08
CA VAL A 279 -21.80 -15.33 -1.07
C VAL A 279 -23.11 -15.18 -0.32
N GLN A 280 -23.77 -14.04 -0.49
CA GLN A 280 -24.98 -13.70 0.24
C GLN A 280 -26.15 -13.51 -0.73
N ASN A 281 -27.31 -14.04 -0.38
CA ASN A 281 -28.56 -13.78 -1.08
C ASN A 281 -29.23 -12.49 -0.61
N PHE A 282 -29.80 -11.77 -1.56
CA PHE A 282 -30.72 -10.67 -1.31
C PHE A 282 -32.05 -11.22 -0.79
N ARG A 283 -32.57 -10.52 0.24
CA ARG A 283 -33.88 -10.75 0.82
C ARG A 283 -34.65 -9.43 0.78
N ALA A 284 -35.84 -9.46 0.19
CA ALA A 284 -36.68 -8.29 0.04
C ALA A 284 -37.24 -7.84 1.39
N LYS A 285 -37.18 -6.53 1.63
CA LYS A 285 -37.58 -5.92 2.91
C LYS A 285 -38.66 -4.87 2.70
N PRO A 286 -39.75 -4.86 3.52
CA PRO A 286 -40.89 -3.96 3.32
C PRO A 286 -40.54 -2.47 3.26
N ASP A 287 -39.56 -2.04 4.06
CA ASP A 287 -39.18 -0.64 4.23
C ASP A 287 -38.11 -0.15 3.23
N THR A 288 -37.94 -0.87 2.12
CA THR A 288 -36.91 -0.57 1.11
C THR A 288 -37.54 -0.20 -0.23
N ALA A 289 -36.77 0.48 -1.09
CA ALA A 289 -37.20 0.75 -2.46
C ALA A 289 -37.33 -0.55 -3.28
N MET A 290 -36.58 -1.60 -2.90
CA MET A 290 -36.60 -2.93 -3.51
C MET A 290 -37.60 -3.91 -2.88
N ARG A 291 -38.56 -3.44 -2.07
CA ARG A 291 -39.57 -4.30 -1.41
C ARG A 291 -40.39 -5.21 -2.34
N GLY A 292 -40.47 -4.88 -3.63
CA GLY A 292 -41.21 -5.65 -4.64
C GLY A 292 -40.34 -6.58 -5.49
N MET A 293 -39.04 -6.65 -5.21
CA MET A 293 -38.13 -7.56 -5.92
C MET A 293 -38.23 -8.97 -5.30
N PRO A 294 -38.11 -10.04 -6.11
CA PRO A 294 -38.08 -11.40 -5.58
C PRO A 294 -36.81 -11.64 -4.76
N ASP A 295 -36.90 -12.51 -3.76
CA ASP A 295 -35.74 -13.05 -3.06
C ASP A 295 -34.87 -13.87 -4.03
N ALA A 296 -33.57 -13.94 -3.77
CA ALA A 296 -32.73 -14.96 -4.40
C ALA A 296 -33.01 -16.32 -3.73
N GLU A 297 -33.41 -17.29 -4.56
CA GLU A 297 -33.81 -18.63 -4.14
C GLU A 297 -32.62 -19.45 -3.60
N LEU A 298 -32.87 -20.45 -2.76
CA LEU A 298 -31.81 -21.23 -2.12
C LEU A 298 -30.97 -22.04 -3.13
N ASP A 299 -31.59 -22.56 -4.20
CA ASP A 299 -30.88 -23.21 -5.31
C ASP A 299 -29.93 -22.25 -6.06
N GLU A 300 -30.33 -20.97 -6.16
CA GLU A 300 -29.52 -19.93 -6.78
C GLU A 300 -28.31 -19.57 -5.91
N LEU A 301 -28.51 -19.52 -4.59
CA LEU A 301 -27.44 -19.37 -3.62
C LEU A 301 -26.47 -20.55 -3.65
N ALA A 302 -26.98 -21.79 -3.66
CA ALA A 302 -26.15 -22.99 -3.75
C ALA A 302 -25.32 -23.01 -5.05
N ALA A 303 -25.93 -22.65 -6.19
CA ALA A 303 -25.21 -22.52 -7.45
C ALA A 303 -24.11 -21.46 -7.38
N ALA A 304 -24.40 -20.29 -6.79
CA ALA A 304 -23.41 -19.21 -6.63
C ALA A 304 -22.24 -19.61 -5.73
N ILE A 305 -22.49 -20.28 -4.61
CA ILE A 305 -21.46 -20.82 -3.71
C ILE A 305 -20.59 -21.84 -4.46
N ALA A 306 -21.21 -22.78 -5.18
CA ALA A 306 -20.49 -23.82 -5.89
C ALA A 306 -19.63 -23.27 -7.03
N VAL A 307 -20.15 -22.28 -7.79
CA VAL A 307 -19.35 -21.57 -8.80
C VAL A 307 -18.22 -20.79 -8.16
N ALA A 308 -18.47 -20.07 -7.05
CA ALA A 308 -17.41 -19.36 -6.32
C ALA A 308 -16.28 -20.32 -5.89
N ARG A 309 -16.63 -21.50 -5.36
CA ARG A 309 -15.68 -22.55 -4.97
C ARG A 309 -14.84 -23.05 -6.13
N VAL A 310 -15.46 -23.32 -7.27
CA VAL A 310 -14.75 -23.81 -8.47
C VAL A 310 -13.88 -22.72 -9.10
N VAL A 311 -14.35 -21.47 -9.14
CA VAL A 311 -13.62 -20.34 -9.75
C VAL A 311 -12.46 -19.88 -8.88
N LEU A 312 -12.66 -19.71 -7.58
CA LEU A 312 -11.64 -19.23 -6.64
C LEU A 312 -10.67 -20.34 -6.23
N GLY A 313 -11.11 -21.60 -6.27
CA GLY A 313 -10.29 -22.77 -6.02
C GLY A 313 -10.26 -23.23 -4.55
N PRO A 314 -9.42 -24.23 -4.24
CA PRO A 314 -9.42 -24.90 -2.93
C PRO A 314 -8.88 -24.04 -1.79
N ALA A 315 -8.03 -23.05 -2.08
CA ALA A 315 -7.43 -22.20 -1.05
C ALA A 315 -8.39 -21.15 -0.48
N ALA A 316 -9.40 -20.75 -1.26
CA ALA A 316 -10.36 -19.72 -0.86
C ALA A 316 -11.22 -20.17 0.33
N ARG A 317 -11.64 -19.23 1.17
CA ARG A 317 -12.58 -19.47 2.26
C ARG A 317 -13.92 -18.87 1.85
N ILE A 318 -14.96 -19.69 1.81
CA ILE A 318 -16.25 -19.31 1.25
C ILE A 318 -17.29 -19.41 2.35
N GLN A 319 -17.97 -18.29 2.56
CA GLN A 319 -18.98 -18.12 3.59
C GLN A 319 -20.35 -17.90 2.99
N ALA A 320 -21.37 -18.49 3.61
CA ALA A 320 -22.77 -18.09 3.45
C ALA A 320 -23.40 -17.81 4.83
N PRO A 321 -24.12 -16.69 5.04
CA PRO A 321 -24.70 -16.37 6.35
C PRO A 321 -25.75 -17.41 6.79
N PRO A 322 -25.58 -18.08 7.95
CA PRO A 322 -26.42 -19.22 8.34
C PRO A 322 -27.85 -18.82 8.72
N ASN A 323 -28.10 -17.54 9.02
CA ASN A 323 -29.43 -17.01 9.26
C ASN A 323 -30.25 -16.75 7.98
N LEU A 324 -29.62 -16.81 6.79
CA LEU A 324 -30.26 -16.52 5.49
C LEU A 324 -30.50 -17.76 4.61
N VAL A 325 -30.13 -18.94 5.11
CA VAL A 325 -30.22 -20.24 4.40
C VAL A 325 -31.39 -21.10 4.88
N ASP A 326 -32.27 -20.55 5.72
CA ASP A 326 -33.43 -21.21 6.31
C ASP A 326 -33.05 -22.56 6.98
N ALA A 327 -33.50 -23.70 6.43
CA ALA A 327 -33.20 -25.04 6.95
C ALA A 327 -32.16 -25.81 6.11
N GLU A 328 -31.64 -25.22 5.03
CA GLU A 328 -30.83 -25.89 4.00
C GLU A 328 -29.32 -25.89 4.33
N TYR A 329 -28.96 -26.16 5.60
CA TYR A 329 -27.55 -26.19 6.03
C TYR A 329 -26.72 -27.22 5.26
N ALA A 330 -27.28 -28.40 5.03
CA ALA A 330 -26.61 -29.48 4.30
C ALA A 330 -26.30 -29.07 2.85
N LEU A 331 -27.25 -28.43 2.17
CA LEU A 331 -27.06 -27.96 0.79
C LEU A 331 -25.96 -26.92 0.68
N MET A 332 -25.86 -25.97 1.64
CA MET A 332 -24.81 -24.96 1.62
C MET A 332 -23.42 -25.57 1.86
N LEU A 333 -23.34 -26.53 2.79
CA LEU A 333 -22.13 -27.32 3.00
C LEU A 333 -21.76 -28.06 1.72
N GLU A 334 -22.66 -28.84 1.13
CA GLU A 334 -22.45 -29.55 -0.14
C GLU A 334 -22.02 -28.62 -1.28
N ALA A 335 -22.60 -27.42 -1.36
CA ALA A 335 -22.24 -26.39 -2.34
C ALA A 335 -20.81 -25.87 -2.16
N GLY A 336 -20.18 -26.09 -1.01
CA GLY A 336 -18.74 -25.91 -0.83
C GLY A 336 -18.34 -24.76 0.08
N ILE A 337 -19.26 -24.24 0.93
CA ILE A 337 -18.82 -23.38 2.04
C ILE A 337 -17.90 -24.17 2.97
N ASP A 338 -16.93 -23.48 3.55
CA ASP A 338 -16.09 -23.99 4.64
C ASP A 338 -16.13 -23.12 5.90
N ASP A 339 -16.96 -22.07 5.86
CA ASP A 339 -17.15 -21.14 6.97
C ASP A 339 -18.61 -20.67 7.06
N TRP A 340 -19.15 -20.63 8.27
CA TRP A 340 -20.49 -20.07 8.54
C TRP A 340 -20.45 -18.58 8.89
N GLY A 341 -19.28 -17.99 9.05
CA GLY A 341 -19.12 -16.58 9.35
C GLY A 341 -19.30 -16.21 10.81
N GLY A 342 -19.49 -14.92 11.03
CA GLY A 342 -19.68 -14.34 12.37
C GLY A 342 -21.09 -14.59 12.93
N VAL A 343 -21.19 -15.44 13.97
CA VAL A 343 -22.43 -15.75 14.68
C VAL A 343 -22.42 -15.10 16.06
N SER A 344 -23.51 -14.42 16.42
CA SER A 344 -23.60 -13.68 17.68
C SER A 344 -24.61 -14.29 18.65
N PRO A 345 -24.21 -14.62 19.89
CA PRO A 345 -25.13 -15.06 20.94
C PRO A 345 -25.85 -13.88 21.64
N LEU A 346 -25.42 -12.63 21.39
CA LEU A 346 -25.88 -11.45 22.14
C LEU A 346 -26.64 -10.46 21.26
N THR A 347 -25.97 -9.93 20.24
CA THR A 347 -26.49 -8.87 19.36
C THR A 347 -27.24 -9.47 18.17
N PRO A 348 -28.32 -8.82 17.69
CA PRO A 348 -28.99 -9.24 16.46
C PRO A 348 -28.10 -9.00 15.23
N ASP A 349 -28.49 -9.56 14.08
CA ASP A 349 -27.99 -9.11 12.79
C ASP A 349 -28.59 -7.72 12.52
N HIS A 350 -27.81 -6.65 12.60
CA HIS A 350 -28.33 -5.30 12.35
C HIS A 350 -28.59 -5.03 10.85
N VAL A 351 -28.08 -5.86 9.96
CA VAL A 351 -28.35 -5.78 8.52
C VAL A 351 -29.66 -6.50 8.19
N ASN A 352 -29.89 -7.69 8.77
CA ASN A 352 -31.12 -8.48 8.61
C ASN A 352 -31.77 -8.79 9.98
N PRO A 353 -32.27 -7.77 10.70
CA PRO A 353 -32.79 -7.94 12.06
C PRO A 353 -34.00 -8.89 12.16
N GLU A 354 -34.69 -9.12 11.06
CA GLU A 354 -35.79 -10.07 10.94
C GLU A 354 -35.34 -11.55 10.85
N ARG A 355 -34.05 -11.81 10.68
CA ARG A 355 -33.46 -13.16 10.59
C ARG A 355 -32.40 -13.34 11.69
N PRO A 356 -32.80 -13.80 12.89
CA PRO A 356 -31.90 -13.94 14.03
C PRO A 356 -30.81 -14.99 13.78
N TRP A 357 -29.67 -14.83 14.46
CA TRP A 357 -28.59 -15.81 14.43
C TRP A 357 -29.06 -17.17 14.95
N PRO A 358 -28.62 -18.29 14.34
CA PRO A 358 -28.85 -19.60 14.93
C PRO A 358 -28.07 -19.75 16.24
N GLN A 359 -28.59 -20.58 17.13
CA GLN A 359 -27.85 -20.98 18.33
C GLN A 359 -26.62 -21.80 17.93
N ILE A 360 -25.50 -21.58 18.59
CA ILE A 360 -24.21 -22.22 18.24
C ILE A 360 -24.30 -23.74 18.34
N ASP A 361 -24.97 -24.28 19.36
CA ASP A 361 -25.17 -25.71 19.53
C ASP A 361 -25.99 -26.34 18.40
N GLU A 362 -26.99 -25.61 17.88
CA GLU A 362 -27.77 -26.05 16.73
C GLU A 362 -26.92 -26.03 15.46
N LEU A 363 -26.11 -24.98 15.26
CA LEU A 363 -25.18 -24.89 14.13
C LEU A 363 -24.15 -26.03 14.15
N ALA A 364 -23.61 -26.37 15.33
CA ALA A 364 -22.70 -27.49 15.53
C ALA A 364 -23.38 -28.83 15.20
N ARG A 365 -24.62 -29.02 15.68
CA ARG A 365 -25.42 -30.22 15.40
C ARG A 365 -25.70 -30.40 13.91
N ARG A 366 -26.14 -29.34 13.22
CA ARG A 366 -26.40 -29.36 11.76
C ARG A 366 -25.14 -29.63 10.94
N THR A 367 -24.02 -29.06 11.37
CA THR A 367 -22.70 -29.30 10.75
C THR A 367 -22.29 -30.78 10.92
N ALA A 368 -22.48 -31.34 12.12
CA ALA A 368 -22.20 -32.75 12.42
C ALA A 368 -23.11 -33.72 11.66
N GLU A 369 -24.40 -33.40 11.48
CA GLU A 369 -25.33 -34.19 10.66
C GLU A 369 -24.87 -34.31 9.20
N SER A 370 -24.11 -33.32 8.71
CA SER A 370 -23.54 -33.30 7.36
C SER A 370 -22.15 -33.93 7.28
N GLY A 371 -21.66 -34.53 8.38
CA GLY A 371 -20.36 -35.22 8.43
C GLY A 371 -19.15 -34.33 8.73
N PHE A 372 -19.35 -33.10 9.18
CA PHE A 372 -18.28 -32.16 9.50
C PHE A 372 -18.22 -31.82 10.99
N SER A 373 -17.05 -31.42 11.48
CA SER A 373 -16.91 -30.82 12.81
C SER A 373 -16.92 -29.29 12.71
N LEU A 374 -17.64 -28.62 13.61
CA LEU A 374 -17.62 -27.17 13.73
C LEU A 374 -16.50 -26.74 14.69
N ARG A 375 -15.66 -25.79 14.28
CA ARG A 375 -14.61 -25.19 15.14
C ARG A 375 -14.64 -23.68 15.08
N GLU A 376 -14.34 -23.03 16.21
CA GLU A 376 -14.26 -21.58 16.27
C GLU A 376 -12.95 -21.08 15.65
N ARG A 377 -13.02 -20.03 14.85
CA ARG A 377 -11.87 -19.24 14.38
C ARG A 377 -11.90 -17.84 14.99
N LEU A 378 -10.79 -17.14 14.90
CA LEU A 378 -10.74 -15.71 15.18
C LEU A 378 -11.25 -14.91 13.97
N THR A 379 -11.35 -13.58 14.15
CA THR A 379 -11.70 -12.68 13.05
C THR A 379 -10.64 -12.64 11.94
N ILE A 380 -9.37 -12.85 12.31
CA ILE A 380 -8.26 -13.10 11.39
C ILE A 380 -8.18 -14.60 11.15
N TYR A 381 -8.07 -14.99 9.88
CA TYR A 381 -8.05 -16.41 9.51
C TYR A 381 -6.72 -17.12 9.87
N PRO A 382 -6.74 -18.43 10.17
CA PRO A 382 -5.58 -19.17 10.67
C PRO A 382 -4.33 -19.10 9.80
N GLU A 383 -4.48 -19.03 8.48
CA GLU A 383 -3.38 -18.84 7.55
C GLU A 383 -2.61 -17.53 7.76
N TYR A 384 -3.30 -16.44 8.11
CA TYR A 384 -2.68 -15.13 8.35
C TYR A 384 -2.08 -15.05 9.76
N VAL A 385 -2.71 -15.70 10.74
CA VAL A 385 -2.14 -15.85 12.09
C VAL A 385 -0.78 -16.57 12.01
N ARG A 386 -0.71 -17.68 11.27
CA ARG A 386 0.53 -18.46 11.11
C ARG A 386 1.60 -17.76 10.26
N ARG A 387 1.20 -16.91 9.30
CA ARG A 387 2.13 -16.09 8.51
C ARG A 387 2.76 -14.95 9.32
N GLY A 388 2.02 -14.39 10.29
CA GLY A 388 2.51 -13.28 11.11
C GLY A 388 2.75 -12.00 10.30
N GLU A 389 3.85 -11.30 10.58
CA GLU A 389 4.23 -10.09 9.83
C GLU A 389 4.51 -10.40 8.34
N PRO A 390 4.07 -9.55 7.39
CA PRO A 390 3.47 -8.23 7.59
C PRO A 390 1.93 -8.24 7.69
N TRP A 391 1.26 -9.39 7.74
CA TRP A 391 -0.21 -9.50 7.74
C TRP A 391 -0.85 -9.17 9.09
N LEU A 392 -0.12 -9.41 10.16
CA LEU A 392 -0.53 -9.07 11.52
C LEU A 392 0.42 -8.00 12.07
N ASP A 393 -0.13 -6.84 12.44
CA ASP A 393 0.66 -5.75 13.02
C ASP A 393 1.28 -6.19 14.36
N PRO A 394 2.54 -5.84 14.66
CA PRO A 394 3.18 -6.19 15.92
C PRO A 394 2.38 -5.81 17.18
N ARG A 395 1.64 -4.70 17.13
CA ARG A 395 0.79 -4.25 18.26
C ARG A 395 -0.37 -5.20 18.54
N LEU A 396 -0.79 -5.98 17.55
CA LEU A 396 -1.88 -6.95 17.66
C LEU A 396 -1.40 -8.35 18.03
N LEU A 397 -0.10 -8.65 17.92
CA LEU A 397 0.46 -9.97 18.23
C LEU A 397 0.10 -10.46 19.64
N PRO A 398 0.22 -9.66 20.72
CA PRO A 398 -0.13 -10.13 22.06
C PRO A 398 -1.62 -10.45 22.21
N HIS A 399 -2.50 -9.71 21.51
CA HIS A 399 -3.95 -9.90 21.56
C HIS A 399 -4.37 -11.16 20.78
N VAL A 400 -3.86 -11.34 19.56
CA VAL A 400 -4.19 -12.49 18.72
C VAL A 400 -3.60 -13.78 19.31
N THR A 401 -2.35 -13.77 19.75
CA THR A 401 -1.69 -14.96 20.34
C THR A 401 -2.37 -15.41 21.63
N ALA A 402 -2.97 -14.48 22.38
CA ALA A 402 -3.73 -14.81 23.58
C ALA A 402 -5.03 -15.58 23.28
N LEU A 403 -5.53 -15.57 22.05
CA LEU A 403 -6.78 -16.22 21.67
C LEU A 403 -6.58 -17.33 20.62
N ALA A 404 -5.45 -17.33 19.92
CA ALA A 404 -5.12 -18.30 18.89
C ALA A 404 -4.44 -19.55 19.45
N ASP A 405 -4.75 -20.69 18.86
CA ASP A 405 -4.02 -21.94 19.03
C ASP A 405 -2.72 -21.85 18.21
N PRO A 406 -1.54 -22.06 18.80
CA PRO A 406 -0.26 -21.83 18.12
C PRO A 406 0.04 -22.84 17.00
N GLU A 407 -0.55 -24.03 17.03
CA GLU A 407 -0.31 -25.05 16.00
C GLU A 407 -1.24 -24.86 14.79
N THR A 408 -2.52 -24.61 15.07
CA THR A 408 -3.56 -24.56 14.05
C THR A 408 -3.87 -23.16 13.56
N GLY A 409 -3.67 -22.13 14.40
CA GLY A 409 -4.12 -20.76 14.18
C GLY A 409 -5.63 -20.53 14.40
N LEU A 410 -6.38 -21.58 14.78
CA LEU A 410 -7.81 -21.48 15.15
C LEU A 410 -7.99 -20.83 16.52
N ALA A 411 -9.22 -20.50 16.90
CA ALA A 411 -9.47 -19.98 18.23
C ALA A 411 -9.32 -21.09 19.30
N ARG A 412 -8.70 -20.76 20.43
CA ARG A 412 -8.72 -21.61 21.63
C ARG A 412 -10.08 -21.48 22.30
N GLU A 413 -10.81 -22.58 22.41
CA GLU A 413 -12.18 -22.59 22.94
C GLU A 413 -12.25 -22.16 24.40
N ASP A 414 -11.21 -22.48 25.18
CA ASP A 414 -11.05 -22.18 26.60
C ASP A 414 -10.25 -20.90 26.91
N ALA A 415 -9.84 -20.14 25.88
CA ALA A 415 -9.10 -18.90 26.10
C ALA A 415 -9.95 -17.88 26.86
N VAL A 416 -9.36 -17.32 27.92
CA VAL A 416 -9.93 -16.21 28.67
C VAL A 416 -9.82 -14.95 27.81
N VAL A 417 -10.97 -14.36 27.52
CA VAL A 417 -11.08 -13.10 26.77
C VAL A 417 -10.95 -11.95 27.76
N GLU A 418 -9.74 -11.42 27.86
CA GLU A 418 -9.39 -10.34 28.79
C GLU A 418 -8.65 -9.22 28.08
N GLY A 419 -8.89 -7.99 28.53
CA GLY A 419 -8.22 -6.81 28.04
C GLY A 419 -6.71 -6.86 28.23
N ARG A 420 -5.96 -6.36 27.24
CA ARG A 420 -4.49 -6.30 27.26
C ARG A 420 -4.03 -4.91 26.84
N PRO A 421 -2.99 -4.33 27.45
CA PRO A 421 -2.49 -3.01 27.04
C PRO A 421 -2.18 -2.99 25.54
N TRP A 422 -2.72 -1.99 24.84
CA TRP A 422 -2.34 -1.71 23.47
C TRP A 422 -1.17 -0.73 23.55
N GLN A 423 0.04 -1.26 23.43
CA GLN A 423 1.26 -0.46 23.52
C GLN A 423 1.89 -0.32 22.15
N GLU A 424 2.40 0.88 21.86
CA GLU A 424 3.44 0.96 20.84
C GLU A 424 4.63 0.13 21.31
N PRO A 425 5.35 -0.58 20.41
CA PRO A 425 6.56 -1.29 20.79
C PRO A 425 7.48 -0.33 21.55
N ASP A 426 7.89 -0.71 22.77
CA ASP A 426 8.71 0.15 23.64
C ASP A 426 9.98 0.64 22.93
N GLU A 427 10.27 1.92 23.17
CA GLU A 427 11.41 2.70 22.69
C GLU A 427 12.72 1.92 22.75
N VAL A 428 13.43 1.81 21.62
CA VAL A 428 14.88 1.60 21.68
C VAL A 428 15.58 2.25 20.47
N PHE A 429 15.85 3.56 20.54
CA PHE A 429 16.93 4.20 19.76
C PHE A 429 18.31 3.83 20.35
N VAL A 430 18.56 2.54 20.59
CA VAL A 430 19.89 2.03 20.94
C VAL A 430 20.52 1.52 19.67
N ALA A 431 21.80 1.84 19.47
CA ALA A 431 22.56 1.35 18.34
C ALA A 431 22.47 -0.18 18.29
N THR A 432 21.90 -0.70 17.20
CA THR A 432 21.78 -2.14 16.96
C THR A 432 22.26 -2.45 15.55
N GLY A 433 22.83 -3.64 15.36
CA GLY A 433 23.28 -4.12 14.05
C GLY A 433 24.57 -3.46 13.52
N ARG A 434 24.82 -3.53 12.20
CA ARG A 434 26.07 -3.08 11.55
C ARG A 434 26.05 -1.59 11.26
N THR A 435 26.10 -0.77 12.30
CA THR A 435 26.06 0.69 12.16
C THR A 435 27.28 1.27 11.39
N ASP A 436 28.35 0.51 11.18
CA ASP A 436 29.55 0.88 10.40
C ASP A 436 29.50 0.44 8.91
N LEU A 437 28.32 0.07 8.39
CA LEU A 437 28.15 -0.48 7.04
C LEU A 437 28.70 0.43 5.92
N HIS A 438 28.58 1.75 6.08
CA HIS A 438 29.11 2.75 5.13
C HIS A 438 30.64 2.64 4.91
N ARG A 439 31.38 2.09 5.88
CA ARG A 439 32.84 1.87 5.82
C ARG A 439 33.20 0.42 5.45
N THR A 440 32.49 -0.55 6.04
CA THR A 440 32.81 -1.97 5.85
C THR A 440 32.44 -2.48 4.46
N VAL A 441 31.45 -1.89 3.79
CA VAL A 441 31.13 -2.27 2.40
C VAL A 441 32.30 -2.04 1.44
N ASP A 442 33.13 -1.02 1.67
CA ASP A 442 34.29 -0.68 0.84
C ASP A 442 35.53 -1.54 1.13
N THR A 443 35.60 -2.15 2.32
CA THR A 443 36.78 -2.90 2.77
C THR A 443 36.56 -4.41 2.83
N THR A 444 35.38 -4.87 3.21
CA THR A 444 35.04 -6.29 3.37
C THR A 444 33.91 -6.77 2.45
N GLY A 445 33.22 -5.87 1.74
CA GLY A 445 32.07 -6.22 0.89
C GLY A 445 30.81 -6.59 1.69
N ARG A 446 29.76 -7.05 1.00
CA ARG A 446 28.51 -7.54 1.62
C ARG A 446 28.70 -8.94 2.19
N THR A 447 28.04 -9.24 3.31
CA THR A 447 28.02 -10.60 3.91
C THR A 447 27.15 -11.61 3.14
N GLY A 448 26.32 -11.16 2.19
CA GLY A 448 25.54 -12.00 1.26
C GLY A 448 24.94 -11.20 0.10
N ASP A 449 24.63 -11.88 -1.02
CA ASP A 449 24.16 -11.23 -2.26
C ASP A 449 22.68 -10.77 -2.21
N ARG A 450 21.82 -11.45 -1.43
CA ARG A 450 20.36 -11.26 -1.38
C ARG A 450 19.80 -11.54 0.02
N ARG A 451 18.61 -11.00 0.32
CA ARG A 451 17.85 -11.34 1.54
C ARG A 451 17.49 -12.83 1.57
N SER A 452 17.28 -13.37 2.77
CA SER A 452 17.06 -14.81 2.99
C SER A 452 15.70 -15.35 2.50
N ASP A 453 14.71 -14.49 2.29
CA ASP A 453 13.31 -14.85 1.96
C ASP A 453 12.81 -14.25 0.63
N PHE A 454 13.69 -14.19 -0.36
CA PHE A 454 13.50 -13.50 -1.63
C PHE A 454 12.16 -13.78 -2.34
N ASP A 455 11.64 -15.01 -2.29
CA ASP A 455 10.41 -15.39 -3.01
C ASP A 455 9.12 -14.95 -2.31
N ASP A 456 9.10 -14.86 -0.98
CA ASP A 456 7.89 -14.52 -0.21
C ASP A 456 7.70 -13.00 -0.07
N ALA A 457 8.80 -12.24 0.07
CA ALA A 457 8.74 -10.80 0.32
C ALA A 457 8.19 -9.97 -0.85
N TYR A 458 8.39 -10.43 -2.09
CA TYR A 458 8.15 -9.63 -3.29
C TYR A 458 6.92 -10.07 -4.10
N GLY A 459 6.24 -11.15 -3.69
CA GLY A 459 5.06 -11.71 -4.35
C GLY A 459 5.37 -12.50 -5.63
N ASP A 460 4.31 -12.92 -6.34
CA ASP A 460 4.41 -13.76 -7.54
C ASP A 460 5.10 -13.03 -8.71
N TRP A 461 6.31 -13.47 -9.05
CA TRP A 461 7.12 -12.91 -10.14
C TRP A 461 6.56 -13.17 -11.54
N ASP A 462 5.76 -14.22 -11.73
CA ASP A 462 5.16 -14.51 -13.04
C ASP A 462 4.05 -13.51 -13.37
N ALA A 463 3.21 -13.18 -12.38
CA ALA A 463 2.20 -12.13 -12.52
C ALA A 463 2.83 -10.75 -12.80
N VAL A 464 3.98 -10.45 -12.19
CA VAL A 464 4.73 -9.21 -12.44
C VAL A 464 5.29 -9.17 -13.87
N ARG A 465 5.82 -10.30 -14.38
CA ARG A 465 6.32 -10.39 -15.76
C ARG A 465 5.23 -10.17 -16.80
N GLU A 466 4.04 -10.75 -16.61
CA GLU A 466 2.92 -10.55 -17.53
C GLU A 466 2.51 -9.07 -17.63
N LYS A 467 2.46 -8.36 -16.50
CA LYS A 467 2.18 -6.91 -16.49
C LYS A 467 3.28 -6.09 -17.16
N SER A 468 4.55 -6.41 -16.91
CA SER A 468 5.66 -5.72 -17.56
C SER A 468 5.69 -5.94 -19.08
N ALA A 469 5.24 -7.10 -19.56
CA ALA A 469 5.18 -7.42 -20.99
C ALA A 469 4.01 -6.74 -21.72
N ALA A 470 2.96 -6.34 -21.01
CA ALA A 470 1.80 -5.63 -21.57
C ALA A 470 2.09 -4.15 -21.90
N VAL A 471 3.21 -3.61 -21.42
CA VAL A 471 3.69 -2.25 -21.75
C VAL A 471 4.38 -2.29 -23.12
N GLY A 472 3.62 -2.09 -24.19
CA GLY A 472 4.09 -2.15 -25.58
C GLY A 472 5.10 -1.05 -25.96
N VAL A 473 5.94 -1.34 -26.96
CA VAL A 473 6.93 -0.41 -27.53
C VAL A 473 6.27 0.43 -28.64
N PRO A 474 6.28 1.77 -28.59
CA PRO A 474 5.76 2.59 -29.68
C PRO A 474 6.70 2.60 -30.90
N GLU A 475 6.11 2.69 -32.10
CA GLU A 475 6.78 2.86 -33.39
C GLU A 475 7.32 4.30 -33.57
N ARG A 476 8.51 4.44 -34.20
CA ARG A 476 9.18 5.73 -34.47
C ARG A 476 8.61 6.42 -35.72
N LEU A 477 8.39 7.74 -35.65
CA LEU A 477 8.05 8.62 -36.78
C LEU A 477 9.18 9.63 -37.04
N ASP A 478 9.84 9.53 -38.20
CA ASP A 478 11.05 10.32 -38.53
C ASP A 478 10.78 11.75 -39.07
N GLY A 479 9.53 12.11 -39.36
CA GLY A 479 9.15 13.44 -39.87
C GLY A 479 9.00 14.52 -38.79
N ASP A 480 8.68 14.13 -37.57
CA ASP A 480 8.14 15.03 -36.53
C ASP A 480 9.23 15.70 -35.67
N VAL A 481 10.45 15.14 -35.66
CA VAL A 481 11.55 15.58 -34.79
C VAL A 481 11.98 17.02 -35.06
N ARG A 482 12.04 17.46 -36.33
CA ARG A 482 12.47 18.83 -36.67
C ARG A 482 11.47 19.87 -36.17
N THR A 483 10.18 19.60 -36.33
CA THR A 483 9.11 20.47 -35.86
C THR A 483 9.12 20.56 -34.34
N ALA A 484 9.30 19.41 -33.66
CA ALA A 484 9.41 19.37 -32.21
C ALA A 484 10.64 20.14 -31.69
N LEU A 485 11.81 20.03 -32.35
CA LEU A 485 13.01 20.80 -31.99
C LEU A 485 12.82 22.31 -32.22
N ALA A 486 12.14 22.71 -33.31
CA ALA A 486 11.84 24.12 -33.55
C ALA A 486 10.90 24.69 -32.47
N GLN A 487 9.86 23.93 -32.10
CA GLN A 487 8.97 24.31 -31.00
C GLN A 487 9.71 24.41 -29.66
N ALA A 488 10.56 23.42 -29.35
CA ALA A 488 11.38 23.42 -28.14
C ALA A 488 12.33 24.63 -28.07
N SER A 489 12.85 25.10 -29.21
CA SER A 489 13.74 26.26 -29.26
C SER A 489 13.00 27.60 -29.18
N ASP A 490 11.78 27.69 -29.68
CA ASP A 490 10.99 28.93 -29.71
C ASP A 490 10.24 29.14 -28.38
N ASP A 491 9.50 28.12 -27.95
CA ASP A 491 8.70 28.14 -26.72
C ASP A 491 8.50 26.72 -26.18
N PRO A 492 9.35 26.25 -25.24
CA PRO A 492 9.23 24.93 -24.63
C PRO A 492 7.88 24.67 -23.95
N ALA A 493 7.22 25.71 -23.44
CA ALA A 493 5.95 25.56 -22.73
C ALA A 493 4.80 25.13 -23.65
N LYS A 494 4.95 25.33 -24.98
CA LYS A 494 3.98 24.93 -26.00
C LYS A 494 4.26 23.56 -26.62
N LEU A 495 5.28 22.82 -26.16
CA LEU A 495 5.51 21.45 -26.62
C LEU A 495 4.28 20.60 -26.33
N THR A 496 3.72 19.98 -27.37
CA THR A 496 2.65 18.99 -27.20
C THR A 496 3.23 17.67 -26.69
N ASP A 497 2.38 16.79 -26.17
CA ASP A 497 2.83 15.50 -25.66
C ASP A 497 3.41 14.60 -26.76
N ASP A 498 2.82 14.61 -27.97
CA ASP A 498 3.38 13.89 -29.13
C ASP A 498 4.77 14.40 -29.53
N GLN A 499 4.97 15.73 -29.50
CA GLN A 499 6.28 16.34 -29.77
C GLN A 499 7.28 15.98 -28.67
N ALA A 500 6.87 16.04 -27.40
CA ALA A 500 7.72 15.67 -26.28
C ALA A 500 8.14 14.19 -26.33
N LEU A 501 7.20 13.29 -26.60
CA LEU A 501 7.47 11.86 -26.81
C LEU A 501 8.44 11.63 -27.97
N THR A 502 8.25 12.34 -29.09
CA THR A 502 9.17 12.30 -30.23
C THR A 502 10.59 12.69 -29.82
N LEU A 503 10.75 13.77 -29.04
CA LEU A 503 12.05 14.22 -28.55
C LEU A 503 12.66 13.27 -27.50
N PHE A 504 11.84 12.63 -26.66
CA PHE A 504 12.30 11.56 -25.77
C PHE A 504 12.84 10.34 -26.50
N HIS A 505 12.60 10.19 -27.81
CA HIS A 505 13.16 9.15 -28.68
C HIS A 505 14.29 9.65 -29.60
N ALA A 506 14.70 10.92 -29.51
CA ALA A 506 15.78 11.52 -30.30
C ALA A 506 17.12 10.80 -30.11
N ASP A 507 17.89 10.65 -31.19
CA ASP A 507 19.19 9.99 -31.18
C ASP A 507 20.16 10.68 -32.13
N GLY A 508 21.46 10.39 -32.01
CA GLY A 508 22.52 10.99 -32.82
C GLY A 508 22.41 12.51 -32.92
N ALA A 509 22.41 13.04 -34.15
CA ALA A 509 22.38 14.48 -34.41
C ALA A 509 21.12 15.19 -33.86
N ALA A 510 19.98 14.49 -33.77
CA ALA A 510 18.76 15.05 -33.20
C ALA A 510 18.87 15.21 -31.68
N LEU A 511 19.47 14.23 -31.00
CA LEU A 511 19.76 14.33 -29.56
C LEU A 511 20.76 15.45 -29.29
N ASP A 512 21.80 15.59 -30.11
CA ASP A 512 22.77 16.67 -29.96
C ASP A 512 22.13 18.06 -30.15
N ALA A 513 21.15 18.19 -31.05
CA ALA A 513 20.38 19.40 -31.20
C ALA A 513 19.49 19.66 -29.97
N LEU A 514 18.81 18.63 -29.47
CA LEU A 514 17.99 18.71 -28.26
C LEU A 514 18.80 19.18 -27.04
N THR A 515 19.98 18.59 -26.80
CA THR A 515 20.82 18.96 -25.66
C THR A 515 21.37 20.37 -25.79
N ARG A 516 21.69 20.84 -27.01
CA ARG A 516 22.11 22.24 -27.24
C ARG A 516 20.99 23.22 -26.92
N ILE A 517 19.77 22.95 -27.40
CA ILE A 517 18.60 23.79 -27.11
C ILE A 517 18.35 23.85 -25.60
N ALA A 518 18.40 22.69 -24.92
CA ALA A 518 18.26 22.64 -23.46
C ALA A 518 19.37 23.41 -22.74
N ASP A 519 20.63 23.34 -23.20
CA ASP A 519 21.74 24.07 -22.59
C ASP A 519 21.64 25.59 -22.82
N ASP A 520 21.18 26.02 -23.99
CA ASP A 520 20.89 27.43 -24.30
C ASP A 520 19.79 27.97 -23.36
N ILE A 521 18.68 27.24 -23.23
CA ILE A 521 17.59 27.61 -22.32
C ILE A 521 18.06 27.61 -20.87
N ARG A 522 18.91 26.65 -20.48
CA ARG A 522 19.52 26.64 -19.16
C ARG A 522 20.31 27.92 -18.95
N ARG A 523 21.22 28.29 -19.87
CA ARG A 523 22.03 29.51 -19.75
C ARG A 523 21.16 30.74 -19.60
N ASP A 524 20.08 30.85 -20.36
CA ASP A 524 19.16 31.98 -20.29
C ASP A 524 18.33 32.00 -18.99
N THR A 525 18.08 30.83 -18.39
CA THR A 525 17.29 30.69 -17.16
C THR A 525 18.12 30.92 -15.89
N VAL A 526 19.33 30.34 -15.81
CA VAL A 526 20.13 30.29 -14.57
C VAL A 526 21.56 30.80 -14.72
N GLY A 527 21.98 31.19 -15.93
CA GLY A 527 23.34 31.65 -16.20
C GLY A 527 24.35 30.50 -16.34
N ASP A 528 25.64 30.86 -16.19
CA ASP A 528 26.75 29.95 -16.46
C ASP A 528 27.19 29.12 -15.25
N GLU A 529 26.86 29.56 -14.04
CA GLU A 529 27.27 28.91 -12.80
C GLU A 529 26.65 27.51 -12.65
N VAL A 530 27.48 26.57 -12.22
CA VAL A 530 27.05 25.26 -11.74
C VAL A 530 27.05 25.27 -10.23
N THR A 531 25.91 24.96 -9.61
CA THR A 531 25.80 25.01 -8.16
C THR A 531 26.06 23.66 -7.49
N TYR A 532 26.51 23.71 -6.23
CA TYR A 532 26.64 22.56 -5.33
C TYR A 532 26.40 22.97 -3.88
N VAL A 533 26.07 22.02 -3.01
CA VAL A 533 25.92 22.21 -1.57
C VAL A 533 26.96 21.38 -0.81
N VAL A 534 27.49 21.92 0.29
CA VAL A 534 28.28 21.13 1.25
C VAL A 534 27.27 20.53 2.23
N THR A 535 27.08 19.22 2.12
CA THR A 535 26.02 18.47 2.80
C THR A 535 26.52 17.12 3.29
N ARG A 536 25.86 16.60 4.33
CA ARG A 536 26.02 15.23 4.80
C ARG A 536 24.72 14.45 4.68
N ASN A 537 24.73 13.27 4.05
CA ASN A 537 23.60 12.36 4.17
C ASN A 537 23.68 11.61 5.51
N ILE A 538 22.55 11.51 6.20
CA ILE A 538 22.42 10.73 7.44
C ILE A 538 21.27 9.74 7.25
N ASN A 539 21.62 8.48 7.01
CA ASN A 539 20.63 7.41 6.95
C ASN A 539 20.41 6.82 8.34
N PHE A 540 19.42 7.33 9.07
CA PHE A 540 19.21 6.99 10.49
C PHE A 540 18.75 5.55 10.74
N THR A 541 18.23 4.85 9.74
CA THR A 541 18.01 3.38 9.77
C THR A 541 17.91 2.84 8.35
N ASN A 542 18.29 1.58 8.14
CA ASN A 542 18.00 0.85 6.90
C ASN A 542 16.92 -0.23 7.07
N VAL A 543 16.34 -0.36 8.27
CA VAL A 543 15.25 -1.30 8.55
C VAL A 543 13.96 -0.82 7.92
N CYS A 544 13.33 -1.63 7.08
CA CYS A 544 12.14 -1.22 6.32
C CYS A 544 11.19 -2.38 6.05
N TYR A 545 9.91 -2.24 6.45
CA TYR A 545 8.89 -3.27 6.17
C TYR A 545 8.22 -3.14 4.79
N THR A 546 8.43 -2.04 4.06
CA THR A 546 7.74 -1.78 2.78
C THR A 546 8.12 -2.77 1.67
N GLY A 547 9.36 -3.27 1.67
CA GLY A 547 9.79 -4.29 0.71
C GLY A 547 9.89 -3.84 -0.75
N CYS A 548 10.47 -2.67 -1.02
CA CYS A 548 10.60 -2.18 -2.40
C CYS A 548 11.51 -3.09 -3.26
N ARG A 549 11.01 -3.58 -4.41
CA ARG A 549 11.70 -4.53 -5.29
C ARG A 549 12.92 -3.92 -5.99
N PHE A 550 13.01 -2.60 -6.07
CA PHE A 550 14.18 -1.90 -6.62
C PHE A 550 15.22 -1.51 -5.56
N CYS A 551 14.87 -1.57 -4.27
CA CYS A 551 15.69 -1.05 -3.20
C CYS A 551 16.61 -2.13 -2.65
N ALA A 552 17.93 -1.93 -2.79
CA ALA A 552 18.95 -2.78 -2.18
C ALA A 552 19.37 -2.32 -0.78
N PHE A 553 18.93 -1.13 -0.35
CA PHE A 553 19.24 -0.53 0.95
C PHE A 553 18.38 -1.12 2.08
N ALA A 554 17.09 -1.36 1.82
CA ALA A 554 16.14 -1.85 2.80
C ALA A 554 16.50 -3.26 3.33
N GLN A 555 16.56 -3.39 4.64
CA GLN A 555 16.78 -4.64 5.38
C GLN A 555 15.59 -4.94 6.29
N ARG A 556 15.33 -6.22 6.59
CA ARG A 556 14.50 -6.59 7.76
C ARG A 556 15.30 -6.36 9.03
N ARG A 557 14.63 -6.17 10.16
CA ARG A 557 15.27 -6.00 11.48
C ARG A 557 16.24 -7.15 11.83
N THR A 558 15.97 -8.34 11.33
CA THR A 558 16.75 -9.57 11.56
C THR A 558 17.88 -9.80 10.58
N ASP A 559 18.00 -8.98 9.53
CA ASP A 559 19.02 -9.16 8.50
C ASP A 559 20.39 -8.71 9.01
N ALA A 560 21.46 -9.35 8.53
CA ALA A 560 22.82 -9.12 9.05
C ALA A 560 23.35 -7.69 8.82
N ASP A 561 22.86 -7.03 7.76
CA ASP A 561 23.25 -5.66 7.41
C ASP A 561 22.26 -4.61 7.99
N ALA A 562 21.27 -5.01 8.79
CA ALA A 562 20.32 -4.10 9.42
C ALA A 562 21.00 -3.19 10.46
N TYR A 563 20.58 -1.93 10.56
CA TYR A 563 21.02 -1.00 11.59
C TYR A 563 20.03 0.15 11.85
N THR A 564 20.12 0.73 13.05
CA THR A 564 19.43 1.97 13.46
C THR A 564 20.38 2.83 14.30
N LEU A 565 20.50 4.12 13.98
CA LEU A 565 21.34 5.09 14.70
C LEU A 565 20.60 5.64 15.92
N SER A 566 21.32 5.94 17.01
CA SER A 566 20.77 6.70 18.15
C SER A 566 20.62 8.20 17.82
N LEU A 567 19.81 8.93 18.60
CA LEU A 567 19.68 10.39 18.46
C LEU A 567 21.03 11.12 18.64
N SER A 568 21.86 10.68 19.59
CA SER A 568 23.21 11.23 19.78
C SER A 568 24.08 11.00 18.54
N GLN A 569 24.03 9.80 17.94
CA GLN A 569 24.78 9.50 16.72
C GLN A 569 24.32 10.32 15.51
N VAL A 570 23.05 10.74 15.48
CA VAL A 570 22.55 11.67 14.45
C VAL A 570 23.07 13.08 14.72
N ALA A 571 23.00 13.55 15.96
CA ALA A 571 23.50 14.86 16.37
C ALA A 571 25.02 15.01 16.13
N ASP A 572 25.82 14.05 16.58
CA ASP A 572 27.28 14.04 16.40
C ASP A 572 27.66 14.13 14.92
N ARG A 573 26.91 13.45 14.04
CA ARG A 573 27.15 13.51 12.59
C ARG A 573 26.85 14.87 11.99
N ALA A 574 25.79 15.52 12.47
CA ALA A 574 25.45 16.88 12.04
C ALA A 574 26.48 17.90 12.54
N GLU A 575 26.98 17.75 13.77
CA GLU A 575 28.05 18.57 14.33
C GLU A 575 29.34 18.43 13.51
N GLN A 576 29.77 17.20 13.23
CA GLN A 576 30.94 16.97 12.38
C GLN A 576 30.80 17.57 10.98
N ALA A 577 29.62 17.46 10.37
CA ALA A 577 29.38 18.07 9.06
C ALA A 577 29.50 19.60 9.14
N TRP A 578 28.98 20.20 10.21
CA TRP A 578 29.07 21.63 10.46
C TRP A 578 30.52 22.10 10.64
N GLU A 579 31.36 21.33 11.32
CA GLU A 579 32.79 21.65 11.52
C GLU A 579 33.58 21.74 10.21
N VAL A 580 33.15 21.00 9.18
CA VAL A 580 33.75 21.02 7.84
C VAL A 580 32.97 21.89 6.85
N GLY A 581 32.13 22.79 7.35
CA GLY A 581 31.47 23.83 6.55
C GLY A 581 30.17 23.40 5.87
N ALA A 582 29.59 22.25 6.24
CA ALA A 582 28.26 21.88 5.76
C ALA A 582 27.20 22.89 6.22
N THR A 583 26.25 23.13 5.33
CA THR A 583 25.06 23.96 5.61
C THR A 583 23.77 23.14 5.62
N GLU A 584 23.86 21.86 5.26
CA GLU A 584 22.73 20.96 5.13
C GLU A 584 23.08 19.58 5.70
N VAL A 585 22.09 18.97 6.36
CA VAL A 585 22.01 17.51 6.49
C VAL A 585 20.79 17.00 5.73
N CYS A 586 21.00 16.01 4.87
CA CYS A 586 19.93 15.30 4.18
C CYS A 586 19.66 13.98 4.89
N MET A 587 18.49 13.83 5.52
CA MET A 587 18.21 12.68 6.39
C MET A 587 17.02 11.86 5.90
N GLN A 588 17.23 10.56 5.76
CA GLN A 588 16.22 9.60 5.29
C GLN A 588 16.48 8.21 5.86
N GLY A 589 15.43 7.46 6.19
CA GLY A 589 15.54 6.11 6.73
C GLY A 589 14.61 5.10 6.05
N GLY A 590 14.78 3.84 6.43
CA GLY A 590 13.79 2.80 6.20
C GLY A 590 12.53 3.03 7.03
N ILE A 591 11.40 2.46 6.58
CA ILE A 591 10.14 2.52 7.32
C ILE A 591 10.16 1.45 8.43
N HIS A 592 10.77 1.81 9.56
CA HIS A 592 11.03 0.89 10.67
C HIS A 592 9.72 0.56 11.44
N PRO A 593 9.37 -0.73 11.64
CA PRO A 593 8.13 -1.13 12.31
C PRO A 593 8.11 -0.78 13.81
N ASP A 594 9.26 -0.63 14.44
CA ASP A 594 9.33 -0.28 15.88
C ASP A 594 9.60 1.21 16.16
N LEU A 595 9.86 2.06 15.14
CA LEU A 595 10.10 3.50 15.41
C LEU A 595 8.79 4.25 15.68
N PRO A 596 8.60 4.90 16.84
CA PRO A 596 7.36 5.61 17.14
C PRO A 596 7.10 6.71 16.10
N GLY A 597 5.83 7.08 15.89
CA GLY A 597 5.48 8.13 14.92
C GLY A 597 6.10 9.50 15.23
N THR A 598 6.50 9.72 16.48
CA THR A 598 7.19 10.93 16.97
C THR A 598 8.69 10.92 16.77
N ALA A 599 9.30 9.78 16.46
CA ALA A 599 10.75 9.61 16.31
C ALA A 599 11.38 10.63 15.35
N TYR A 600 10.66 10.96 14.28
CA TYR A 600 11.06 11.95 13.28
C TYR A 600 11.21 13.36 13.89
N PHE A 601 10.35 13.74 14.84
CA PHE A 601 10.45 15.03 15.54
C PHE A 601 11.68 15.06 16.44
N ASP A 602 11.97 13.95 17.12
CA ASP A 602 13.13 13.85 18.01
C ASP A 602 14.44 13.87 17.24
N ILE A 603 14.48 13.24 16.05
CA ILE A 603 15.61 13.33 15.12
C ILE A 603 15.87 14.78 14.68
N ALA A 604 14.83 15.49 14.25
CA ALA A 604 14.97 16.89 13.83
C ALA A 604 15.44 17.78 15.00
N ARG A 605 14.89 17.57 16.20
CA ARG A 605 15.24 18.32 17.41
C ARG A 605 16.69 18.06 17.83
N ALA A 606 17.14 16.81 17.80
CA ALA A 606 18.52 16.45 18.14
C ALA A 606 19.54 17.19 17.26
N VAL A 607 19.27 17.31 15.94
CA VAL A 607 20.12 18.10 15.04
C VAL A 607 20.08 19.58 15.39
N LYS A 608 18.90 20.17 15.61
CA LYS A 608 18.78 21.61 15.91
C LYS A 608 19.33 22.01 17.27
N GLU A 609 19.26 21.13 18.27
CA GLU A 609 19.83 21.37 19.59
C GLU A 609 21.37 21.36 19.55
N SER A 610 21.96 20.42 18.80
CA SER A 610 23.41 20.35 18.62
C SER A 610 23.94 21.43 17.66
N VAL A 611 23.28 21.64 16.52
CA VAL A 611 23.67 22.61 15.49
C VAL A 611 22.48 23.47 15.04
N PRO A 612 22.14 24.55 15.78
CA PRO A 612 20.99 25.39 15.46
C PRO A 612 20.99 25.99 14.05
N GLY A 613 22.19 26.22 13.48
CA GLY A 613 22.38 26.79 12.14
C GLY A 613 22.29 25.78 10.99
N MET A 614 22.17 24.48 11.27
CA MET A 614 22.11 23.44 10.24
C MET A 614 20.75 23.42 9.56
N HIS A 615 20.70 23.40 8.22
CA HIS A 615 19.47 23.17 7.47
C HIS A 615 19.11 21.68 7.49
N VAL A 616 17.92 21.34 7.95
CA VAL A 616 17.41 19.97 8.04
C VAL A 616 16.55 19.68 6.81
N HIS A 617 17.11 18.94 5.84
CA HIS A 617 16.42 18.44 4.66
C HIS A 617 15.98 16.97 4.90
N ALA A 618 14.76 16.79 5.40
CA ALA A 618 14.15 15.51 5.78
C ALA A 618 12.62 15.68 5.74
N PHE A 619 11.74 14.71 5.75
CA PHE A 619 11.80 13.28 5.51
C PHE A 619 11.10 13.02 4.17
N SER A 620 11.27 11.83 3.58
CA SER A 620 10.53 11.49 2.37
C SER A 620 9.02 11.53 2.60
N PRO A 621 8.20 11.75 1.55
CA PRO A 621 6.75 11.66 1.66
C PRO A 621 6.24 10.32 2.23
N MET A 622 6.96 9.21 2.01
CA MET A 622 6.62 7.92 2.62
C MET A 622 6.79 7.95 4.15
N GLU A 623 7.85 8.57 4.65
CA GLU A 623 8.12 8.73 6.07
C GLU A 623 7.12 9.70 6.72
N VAL A 624 6.75 10.78 6.04
CA VAL A 624 5.68 11.71 6.48
C VAL A 624 4.38 10.95 6.69
N VAL A 625 3.96 10.14 5.71
CA VAL A 625 2.70 9.38 5.81
C VAL A 625 2.78 8.30 6.88
N ASN A 626 3.90 7.57 6.99
CA ASN A 626 4.08 6.59 8.05
C ASN A 626 4.08 7.25 9.44
N GLY A 627 4.73 8.40 9.60
CA GLY A 627 4.73 9.20 10.82
C GLY A 627 3.31 9.64 11.20
N ALA A 628 2.60 10.28 10.29
CA ALA A 628 1.22 10.74 10.48
C ALA A 628 0.28 9.59 10.84
N THR A 629 0.39 8.46 10.15
CA THR A 629 -0.42 7.27 10.41
C THR A 629 -0.17 6.70 11.81
N ARG A 630 1.10 6.62 12.23
CA ARG A 630 1.48 6.08 13.54
C ARG A 630 1.04 6.97 14.70
N THR A 631 1.23 8.29 14.57
CA THR A 631 0.75 9.24 15.58
C THR A 631 -0.77 9.40 15.58
N GLY A 632 -1.44 8.98 14.50
CA GLY A 632 -2.87 9.19 14.29
C GLY A 632 -3.23 10.62 13.87
N MET A 633 -2.23 11.45 13.56
CA MET A 633 -2.36 12.84 13.08
C MET A 633 -2.70 12.87 11.58
N SER A 634 -3.31 13.97 11.13
CA SER A 634 -3.35 14.28 9.70
C SER A 634 -1.94 14.61 9.15
N ILE A 635 -1.76 14.50 7.83
CA ILE A 635 -0.50 14.89 7.14
C ILE A 635 -0.14 16.35 7.47
N ARG A 636 -1.15 17.24 7.52
CA ARG A 636 -0.96 18.66 7.83
C ARG A 636 -0.43 18.87 9.25
N GLU A 637 -1.09 18.27 10.24
CA GLU A 637 -0.67 18.41 11.65
C GLU A 637 0.71 17.82 11.88
N TRP A 638 0.99 16.66 11.28
CA TRP A 638 2.30 16.03 11.41
C TRP A 638 3.40 16.90 10.80
N LEU A 639 3.19 17.47 9.59
CA LEU A 639 4.15 18.38 8.96
C LEU A 639 4.32 19.68 9.75
N ALA A 640 3.26 20.21 10.35
CA ALA A 640 3.34 21.37 11.23
C ALA A 640 4.17 21.08 12.48
N ALA A 641 3.94 19.94 13.14
CA ALA A 641 4.72 19.48 14.28
C ALA A 641 6.20 19.21 13.91
N ALA A 642 6.45 18.62 12.74
CA ALA A 642 7.81 18.42 12.24
C ALA A 642 8.55 19.74 12.02
N LYS A 643 7.87 20.73 11.45
CA LYS A 643 8.40 22.09 11.27
C LYS A 643 8.73 22.75 12.60
N GLU A 644 7.84 22.65 13.59
CA GLU A 644 8.09 23.13 14.95
C GLU A 644 9.27 22.42 15.63
N ALA A 645 9.46 21.13 15.35
CA ALA A 645 10.58 20.34 15.85
C ALA A 645 11.94 20.68 15.19
N GLY A 646 11.94 21.46 14.10
CA GLY A 646 13.18 21.89 13.44
C GLY A 646 13.31 21.50 11.97
N LEU A 647 12.27 20.98 11.33
CA LEU A 647 12.29 20.63 9.91
C LEU A 647 12.26 21.89 9.02
N ASP A 648 13.24 22.05 8.11
CA ASP A 648 13.32 23.23 7.23
C ASP A 648 12.77 22.96 5.82
N SER A 649 12.90 21.74 5.30
CA SER A 649 12.43 21.35 3.95
C SER A 649 12.38 19.83 3.79
N ILE A 650 11.61 19.34 2.82
CA ILE A 650 11.45 17.89 2.58
C ILE A 650 12.08 17.41 1.26
N PRO A 651 12.72 16.23 1.21
CA PRO A 651 13.23 15.66 -0.04
C PRO A 651 12.10 15.11 -0.92
N GLY A 652 12.14 15.39 -2.22
CA GLY A 652 11.20 14.90 -3.24
C GLY A 652 11.28 13.42 -3.58
N THR A 653 11.94 12.63 -2.74
CA THR A 653 12.12 11.18 -2.88
C THR A 653 10.79 10.44 -2.70
N ALA A 654 10.82 9.11 -2.80
CA ALA A 654 9.64 8.26 -2.85
C ALA A 654 8.69 8.50 -4.05
N ALA A 655 9.06 9.42 -4.95
CA ALA A 655 8.39 9.68 -6.21
C ALA A 655 8.67 8.57 -7.23
N GLU A 656 9.91 8.09 -7.35
CA GLU A 656 10.37 7.15 -8.38
C GLU A 656 9.82 7.54 -9.77
N ILE A 657 8.76 6.87 -10.23
CA ILE A 657 7.82 7.35 -11.24
C ILE A 657 6.47 7.57 -10.55
N LEU A 658 5.84 8.74 -10.79
CA LEU A 658 4.51 9.09 -10.29
C LEU A 658 3.43 8.51 -11.22
N ASP A 659 3.46 7.19 -11.35
CA ASP A 659 2.50 6.37 -12.09
C ASP A 659 2.20 5.12 -11.26
N ASP A 660 0.93 4.89 -10.92
CA ASP A 660 0.56 3.83 -9.97
C ASP A 660 0.76 2.42 -10.54
N GLU A 661 0.78 2.24 -11.87
CA GLU A 661 1.10 0.95 -12.48
C GLU A 661 2.59 0.63 -12.34
N VAL A 662 3.46 1.60 -12.64
CA VAL A 662 4.90 1.48 -12.45
C VAL A 662 5.24 1.28 -10.96
N ARG A 663 4.64 2.06 -10.07
CA ARG A 663 4.86 1.97 -8.61
C ARG A 663 4.48 0.61 -8.06
N TRP A 664 3.38 0.03 -8.55
CA TRP A 664 2.95 -1.31 -8.18
C TRP A 664 3.97 -2.39 -8.58
N ILE A 665 4.55 -2.29 -9.79
CA ILE A 665 5.62 -3.19 -10.22
C ILE A 665 6.84 -3.01 -9.33
N LEU A 666 7.19 -1.77 -8.98
CA LEU A 666 8.33 -1.46 -8.10
C LEU A 666 8.13 -1.93 -6.66
N THR A 667 6.92 -1.90 -6.10
CA THR A 667 6.64 -2.35 -4.74
C THR A 667 5.14 -2.49 -4.45
N LYS A 668 4.78 -3.42 -3.55
CA LYS A 668 3.39 -3.58 -3.12
C LYS A 668 2.92 -2.48 -2.17
N GLY A 669 3.84 -1.88 -1.41
CA GLY A 669 3.52 -0.98 -0.29
C GLY A 669 3.91 0.48 -0.48
N LYS A 670 4.23 0.97 -1.70
CA LYS A 670 4.49 2.41 -1.89
C LYS A 670 3.20 3.20 -1.67
N LEU A 671 3.33 4.41 -1.15
CA LEU A 671 2.24 5.39 -1.19
C LEU A 671 1.74 5.60 -2.65
N PRO A 672 0.41 5.70 -2.87
CA PRO A 672 -0.15 6.08 -4.16
C PRO A 672 0.33 7.45 -4.64
N THR A 673 0.29 7.71 -5.95
CA THR A 673 0.69 8.98 -6.56
C THR A 673 -0.11 10.15 -5.97
N ALA A 674 -1.42 10.00 -5.82
CA ALA A 674 -2.27 11.04 -5.24
C ALA A 674 -1.86 11.42 -3.80
N THR A 675 -1.50 10.44 -2.97
CA THR A 675 -1.02 10.69 -1.60
C THR A 675 0.35 11.36 -1.59
N TRP A 676 1.24 11.02 -2.52
CA TRP A 676 2.52 11.73 -2.66
C TRP A 676 2.27 13.21 -3.00
N VAL A 677 1.36 13.50 -3.93
CA VAL A 677 0.97 14.87 -4.31
C VAL A 677 0.38 15.62 -3.11
N GLU A 678 -0.50 14.98 -2.33
CA GLU A 678 -1.11 15.56 -1.13
C GLU A 678 -0.04 16.00 -0.11
N VAL A 679 0.95 15.13 0.17
CA VAL A 679 2.04 15.47 1.09
C VAL A 679 2.82 16.68 0.62
N ILE A 680 3.23 16.69 -0.65
CA ILE A 680 4.03 17.77 -1.22
C ILE A 680 3.26 19.10 -1.21
N LYS A 681 2.01 19.10 -1.68
CA LYS A 681 1.17 20.30 -1.67
C LYS A 681 0.95 20.82 -0.25
N THR A 682 0.63 19.93 0.69
CA THR A 682 0.43 20.29 2.10
C THR A 682 1.70 20.88 2.72
N ALA A 683 2.87 20.32 2.42
CA ALA A 683 4.15 20.87 2.87
C ALA A 683 4.37 22.29 2.33
N HIS A 684 4.11 22.51 1.03
CA HIS A 684 4.25 23.82 0.39
C HIS A 684 3.29 24.86 0.98
N GLU A 685 2.04 24.48 1.25
CA GLU A 685 1.05 25.35 1.91
C GLU A 685 1.45 25.74 3.34
N LEU A 686 2.15 24.85 4.06
CA LEU A 686 2.74 25.14 5.36
C LEU A 686 4.05 25.94 5.28
N GLY A 687 4.49 26.30 4.07
CA GLY A 687 5.70 27.08 3.80
C GLY A 687 6.99 26.26 3.84
N LEU A 688 6.92 24.93 3.90
CA LEU A 688 8.09 24.06 3.70
C LEU A 688 8.40 24.00 2.20
N ARG A 689 9.68 24.09 1.85
CA ARG A 689 10.14 23.86 0.47
C ARG A 689 10.43 22.37 0.27
N SER A 690 10.45 21.93 -0.98
CA SER A 690 10.88 20.57 -1.30
C SER A 690 11.78 20.50 -2.54
N SER A 691 12.53 19.42 -2.67
CA SER A 691 13.07 18.98 -3.96
C SER A 691 12.03 18.11 -4.69
N SER A 692 12.27 17.79 -5.95
CA SER A 692 11.49 16.80 -6.72
C SER A 692 12.45 15.82 -7.38
N THR A 693 12.06 14.54 -7.54
CA THR A 693 12.97 13.51 -8.04
C THR A 693 12.28 12.58 -9.03
N MET A 694 13.02 12.07 -10.01
CA MET A 694 12.54 10.99 -10.88
C MET A 694 13.61 9.90 -11.00
N MET A 695 13.26 8.69 -10.56
CA MET A 695 14.07 7.49 -10.82
C MET A 695 13.59 6.85 -12.12
N TYR A 696 14.50 6.66 -13.08
CA TYR A 696 14.16 6.18 -14.43
C TYR A 696 15.17 5.17 -14.96
N GLY A 697 14.77 4.43 -16.01
CA GLY A 697 15.61 3.40 -16.63
C GLY A 697 15.42 2.00 -16.03
N HIS A 698 14.33 1.75 -15.30
CA HIS A 698 13.87 0.44 -14.84
C HIS A 698 12.77 -0.10 -15.77
N VAL A 699 11.59 -0.43 -15.25
CA VAL A 699 10.39 -0.89 -15.99
C VAL A 699 9.62 0.23 -16.69
N ASP A 700 9.99 1.49 -16.44
CA ASP A 700 9.36 2.69 -17.00
C ASP A 700 9.64 2.88 -18.50
N GLN A 701 8.91 3.83 -19.09
CA GLN A 701 8.93 4.16 -20.52
C GLN A 701 8.82 5.68 -20.69
N PRO A 702 9.17 6.25 -21.86
CA PRO A 702 9.13 7.69 -22.11
C PRO A 702 7.83 8.41 -21.77
N HIS A 703 6.67 7.79 -21.99
CA HIS A 703 5.39 8.41 -21.63
C HIS A 703 5.21 8.54 -20.11
N HIS A 704 5.76 7.61 -19.33
CA HIS A 704 5.79 7.74 -17.87
C HIS A 704 6.69 8.91 -17.43
N TRP A 705 7.81 9.16 -18.12
CA TRP A 705 8.68 10.31 -17.83
C TRP A 705 7.99 11.64 -18.14
N LEU A 706 7.30 11.69 -19.29
CA LEU A 706 6.53 12.85 -19.69
C LEU A 706 5.44 13.16 -18.66
N ALA A 707 4.59 12.17 -18.33
CA ALA A 707 3.52 12.33 -17.34
C ALA A 707 4.06 12.78 -15.98
N HIS A 708 5.17 12.21 -15.52
CA HIS A 708 5.84 12.62 -14.29
C HIS A 708 6.25 14.10 -14.32
N LEU A 709 6.97 14.54 -15.36
CA LEU A 709 7.45 15.92 -15.47
C LEU A 709 6.30 16.92 -15.60
N ARG A 710 5.22 16.56 -16.31
CA ARG A 710 3.99 17.37 -16.40
C ARG A 710 3.34 17.54 -15.03
N LEU A 711 3.18 16.45 -14.28
CA LEU A 711 2.61 16.51 -12.93
C LEU A 711 3.44 17.39 -11.99
N LEU A 712 4.77 17.31 -12.05
CA LEU A 712 5.64 18.20 -11.27
C LEU A 712 5.46 19.67 -11.66
N ALA A 713 5.34 19.97 -12.96
CA ALA A 713 5.07 21.32 -13.44
C ALA A 713 3.72 21.85 -12.94
N GLU A 714 2.67 21.04 -12.98
CA GLU A 714 1.33 21.38 -12.46
C GLU A 714 1.37 21.73 -10.97
N ILE A 715 2.00 20.87 -10.16
CA ILE A 715 2.16 21.13 -8.72
C ILE A 715 2.95 22.42 -8.48
N GLN A 716 4.00 22.66 -9.27
CA GLN A 716 4.80 23.87 -9.14
C GLN A 716 4.03 25.14 -9.53
N GLN A 717 3.19 25.08 -10.57
CA GLN A 717 2.33 26.20 -10.95
C GLN A 717 1.33 26.55 -9.85
N GLU A 718 0.82 25.55 -9.14
CA GLU A 718 -0.14 25.74 -8.06
C GLU A 718 0.51 26.24 -6.77
N THR A 719 1.66 25.69 -6.39
CA THR A 719 2.23 25.86 -5.05
C THR A 719 3.55 26.64 -5.01
N GLY A 720 4.31 26.64 -6.11
CA GLY A 720 5.63 27.28 -6.21
C GLY A 720 6.68 26.75 -5.23
N GLY A 721 6.47 25.58 -4.60
CA GLY A 721 7.26 25.11 -3.47
C GLY A 721 8.50 24.29 -3.79
N PHE A 722 8.62 23.75 -5.02
CA PHE A 722 9.82 23.02 -5.45
C PHE A 722 11.01 23.97 -5.65
N THR A 723 12.17 23.52 -5.21
CA THR A 723 13.46 24.21 -5.35
C THR A 723 14.28 23.68 -6.52
N GLU A 724 14.16 22.37 -6.80
CA GLU A 724 14.90 21.67 -7.83
C GLU A 724 14.19 20.40 -8.31
N PHE A 725 14.62 19.93 -9.48
CA PHE A 725 14.34 18.59 -9.99
C PHE A 725 15.63 17.77 -10.12
N VAL A 726 15.64 16.58 -9.52
CA VAL A 726 16.80 15.69 -9.46
C VAL A 726 16.60 14.48 -10.37
N THR A 727 17.51 14.32 -11.31
CA THR A 727 17.57 13.13 -12.17
C THR A 727 18.26 11.96 -11.47
N LEU A 728 17.57 10.83 -11.32
CA LEU A 728 18.08 9.65 -10.61
C LEU A 728 18.14 8.41 -11.53
N PRO A 729 19.22 8.21 -12.29
CA PRO A 729 19.44 6.96 -13.03
C PRO A 729 19.31 5.70 -12.13
N PHE A 730 18.56 4.71 -12.59
CA PHE A 730 18.41 3.44 -11.87
C PHE A 730 19.72 2.64 -11.85
N ILE A 731 20.19 2.31 -10.66
CA ILE A 731 21.34 1.41 -10.44
C ILE A 731 20.79 0.00 -10.19
N HIS A 732 21.06 -0.90 -11.13
CA HIS A 732 20.36 -2.19 -11.23
C HIS A 732 21.10 -3.36 -10.57
N THR A 733 22.41 -3.25 -10.37
CA THR A 733 23.31 -4.39 -10.09
C THR A 733 22.85 -5.28 -8.94
N ASN A 734 22.42 -4.66 -7.82
CA ASN A 734 21.94 -5.39 -6.64
C ASN A 734 20.41 -5.29 -6.44
N ALA A 735 19.67 -4.71 -7.39
CA ALA A 735 18.24 -4.49 -7.24
C ALA A 735 17.45 -5.79 -7.46
N PRO A 736 16.60 -6.24 -6.51
CA PRO A 736 15.83 -7.49 -6.64
C PRO A 736 15.05 -7.63 -7.95
N ILE A 737 14.43 -6.55 -8.42
CA ILE A 737 13.63 -6.52 -9.65
C ILE A 737 14.46 -6.74 -10.92
N TYR A 738 15.72 -6.30 -10.94
CA TYR A 738 16.64 -6.58 -12.03
C TYR A 738 17.11 -8.03 -11.97
N LEU A 739 17.47 -8.50 -10.76
CA LEU A 739 17.92 -9.88 -10.53
C LEU A 739 16.82 -10.92 -10.85
N ALA A 740 15.55 -10.54 -10.78
CA ALA A 740 14.40 -11.34 -11.19
C ALA A 740 14.11 -11.30 -12.71
N GLY A 741 14.87 -10.51 -13.49
CA GLY A 741 14.72 -10.37 -14.94
C GLY A 741 13.52 -9.53 -15.38
N VAL A 742 12.98 -8.67 -14.50
CA VAL A 742 11.81 -7.82 -14.79
C VAL A 742 12.22 -6.42 -15.25
N ALA A 743 13.28 -5.83 -14.66
CA ALA A 743 13.73 -4.49 -14.99
C ALA A 743 14.88 -4.46 -16.01
N ARG A 744 15.04 -3.33 -16.70
CA ARG A 744 16.20 -3.01 -17.55
C ARG A 744 17.49 -2.82 -16.73
N PRO A 745 18.69 -2.95 -17.33
CA PRO A 745 19.98 -2.70 -16.69
C PRO A 745 20.27 -1.20 -16.50
N GLY A 746 19.29 -0.42 -16.06
CA GLY A 746 19.41 1.04 -15.93
C GLY A 746 19.29 1.79 -17.27
N PRO A 747 19.29 3.13 -17.22
CA PRO A 747 19.22 3.97 -18.42
C PRO A 747 20.56 4.02 -19.15
N THR A 748 20.51 4.17 -20.47
CA THR A 748 21.70 4.39 -21.29
C THR A 748 22.19 5.84 -21.18
N MET A 749 23.42 6.15 -21.63
CA MET A 749 23.89 7.54 -21.73
C MET A 749 22.95 8.41 -22.59
N ARG A 750 22.41 7.83 -23.66
CA ARG A 750 21.41 8.46 -24.52
C ARG A 750 20.15 8.81 -23.73
N ASP A 751 19.64 7.90 -22.90
CA ASP A 751 18.46 8.14 -22.07
C ASP A 751 18.73 9.24 -21.03
N ASN A 752 19.91 9.24 -20.40
CA ASN A 752 20.29 10.28 -19.44
C ASN A 752 20.32 11.66 -20.10
N ARG A 753 20.96 11.80 -21.27
CA ARG A 753 20.98 13.06 -22.04
C ARG A 753 19.57 13.52 -22.42
N ALA A 754 18.73 12.60 -22.92
CA ALA A 754 17.37 12.91 -23.32
C ALA A 754 16.50 13.34 -22.12
N VAL A 755 16.54 12.61 -21.01
CA VAL A 755 15.76 12.92 -19.80
C VAL A 755 16.20 14.24 -19.19
N THR A 756 17.50 14.52 -19.08
CA THR A 756 18.01 15.78 -18.55
C THR A 756 17.60 16.97 -19.44
N ALA A 757 17.75 16.84 -20.76
CA ALA A 757 17.35 17.89 -21.70
C ALA A 757 15.83 18.13 -21.66
N MET A 758 15.02 17.06 -21.68
CA MET A 758 13.58 17.17 -21.61
C MET A 758 13.08 17.71 -20.26
N ALA A 759 13.75 17.40 -19.15
CA ALA A 759 13.43 18.00 -17.85
C ALA A 759 13.62 19.52 -17.88
N ARG A 760 14.73 20.01 -18.46
CA ARG A 760 14.96 21.45 -18.66
C ARG A 760 13.88 22.11 -19.50
N LEU A 761 13.43 21.46 -20.57
CA LEU A 761 12.40 21.99 -21.46
C LEU A 761 11.00 21.97 -20.83
N LEU A 762 10.57 20.82 -20.30
CA LEU A 762 9.21 20.61 -19.79
C LEU A 762 8.96 21.32 -18.46
N LEU A 763 10.02 21.61 -17.69
CA LEU A 763 9.94 22.37 -16.44
C LEU A 763 10.33 23.85 -16.61
N HIS A 764 10.61 24.29 -17.85
CA HIS A 764 10.97 25.68 -18.14
C HIS A 764 9.86 26.63 -17.66
N GLY A 765 10.26 27.73 -17.02
CA GLY A 765 9.32 28.69 -16.41
C GLY A 765 8.73 28.26 -15.06
N HIS A 766 9.02 27.04 -14.59
CA HIS A 766 8.46 26.50 -13.34
C HIS A 766 9.53 26.08 -12.33
N ILE A 767 10.43 25.16 -12.69
CA ILE A 767 11.51 24.66 -11.82
C ILE A 767 12.86 25.00 -12.48
N PRO A 768 13.58 26.03 -12.00
CA PRO A 768 14.78 26.51 -12.67
C PRO A 768 15.99 25.61 -12.47
N ASN A 769 16.05 24.84 -11.37
CA ASN A 769 17.22 24.06 -11.03
C ASN A 769 17.04 22.59 -11.39
N ILE A 770 17.95 22.07 -12.22
CA ILE A 770 17.99 20.67 -12.64
C ILE A 770 19.31 20.07 -12.13
N GLN A 771 19.20 19.16 -11.18
CA GLN A 771 20.33 18.47 -10.55
C GLN A 771 20.66 17.15 -11.27
N THR A 772 21.94 16.94 -11.49
CA THR A 772 22.50 15.66 -11.96
C THR A 772 23.20 14.90 -10.84
N SER A 773 23.14 13.56 -10.87
CA SER A 773 23.69 12.72 -9.81
C SER A 773 25.05 12.13 -10.21
N TRP A 774 26.13 12.76 -9.75
CA TRP A 774 27.49 12.24 -9.94
C TRP A 774 27.70 10.87 -9.29
N VAL A 775 26.98 10.55 -8.22
CA VAL A 775 27.01 9.23 -7.54
C VAL A 775 26.55 8.10 -8.46
N LYS A 776 25.69 8.41 -9.44
CA LYS A 776 25.10 7.43 -10.36
C LYS A 776 25.80 7.43 -11.73
N LEU A 777 26.35 8.57 -12.13
CA LEU A 777 26.90 8.79 -13.48
C LEU A 777 28.43 8.89 -13.53
N GLY A 778 29.09 9.05 -12.38
CA GLY A 778 30.49 9.45 -12.31
C GLY A 778 30.71 10.91 -12.72
N ALA A 779 31.97 11.35 -12.69
CA ALA A 779 32.37 12.71 -13.03
C ALA A 779 32.09 13.06 -14.51
N ASP A 780 32.50 12.18 -15.44
CA ASP A 780 32.33 12.42 -16.88
C ASP A 780 30.86 12.46 -17.28
N GLY A 781 30.05 11.55 -16.74
CA GLY A 781 28.61 11.53 -16.98
C GLY A 781 27.92 12.76 -16.41
N ALA A 782 28.28 13.20 -15.21
CA ALA A 782 27.75 14.43 -14.62
C ALA A 782 28.13 15.67 -15.46
N ALA A 783 29.38 15.78 -15.91
CA ALA A 783 29.83 16.85 -16.80
C ALA A 783 29.04 16.86 -18.13
N GLU A 784 28.71 15.69 -18.67
CA GLU A 784 27.86 15.58 -19.86
C GLU A 784 26.41 16.01 -19.61
N MET A 785 25.85 15.71 -18.44
CA MET A 785 24.51 16.20 -18.07
C MET A 785 24.47 17.72 -17.89
N LEU A 786 25.55 18.31 -17.37
CA LEU A 786 25.71 19.78 -17.30
C LEU A 786 25.73 20.42 -18.69
N ARG A 787 26.27 19.74 -19.71
CA ARG A 787 26.18 20.17 -21.13
C ARG A 787 24.84 19.84 -21.79
N SER A 788 23.96 19.13 -21.09
CA SER A 788 22.66 18.68 -21.59
C SER A 788 21.47 19.41 -20.95
N GLY A 789 21.71 20.47 -20.15
CA GLY A 789 20.67 21.30 -19.55
C GLY A 789 20.60 21.28 -18.01
N ALA A 790 21.41 20.45 -17.34
CA ALA A 790 21.56 20.50 -15.89
C ALA A 790 22.41 21.71 -15.45
N ASN A 791 22.19 22.18 -14.22
CA ASN A 791 22.93 23.30 -13.64
C ASN A 791 23.38 23.07 -12.20
N ASP A 792 23.18 21.87 -11.66
CA ASP A 792 23.49 21.57 -10.28
C ASP A 792 24.09 20.16 -10.12
N LEU A 793 25.11 20.05 -9.26
CA LEU A 793 25.82 18.81 -8.96
C LEU A 793 25.36 18.13 -7.67
N GLY A 794 24.42 18.73 -6.94
CA GLY A 794 24.00 18.29 -5.61
C GLY A 794 25.08 18.49 -4.57
N GLY A 795 25.35 17.44 -3.80
CA GLY A 795 26.09 17.53 -2.55
C GLY A 795 27.48 16.89 -2.55
N THR A 796 28.30 17.29 -1.58
CA THR A 796 29.51 16.56 -1.15
C THR A 796 29.19 15.20 -0.52
N LEU A 797 27.97 15.08 0.05
CA LEU A 797 27.34 13.94 0.72
C LEU A 797 28.06 13.41 1.97
N MET A 798 29.39 13.38 1.99
CA MET A 798 30.28 12.87 3.07
C MET A 798 30.11 11.39 3.44
N GLU A 799 28.91 10.84 3.27
CA GLU A 799 28.47 9.48 3.52
C GLU A 799 27.35 9.21 2.49
N GLU A 800 27.41 8.14 1.69
CA GLU A 800 26.33 7.77 0.76
C GLU A 800 26.22 6.25 0.67
N THR A 801 25.23 5.70 1.36
CA THR A 801 25.09 4.26 1.59
C THR A 801 24.08 3.63 0.62
N ILE A 802 23.05 4.37 0.18
CA ILE A 802 21.94 3.82 -0.62
C ILE A 802 22.42 3.39 -2.01
N SER A 803 23.02 4.30 -2.77
CA SER A 803 23.50 4.04 -4.12
C SER A 803 24.66 3.04 -4.12
N ARG A 804 25.47 3.05 -3.05
CA ARG A 804 26.55 2.09 -2.85
C ARG A 804 26.02 0.67 -2.64
N MET A 805 25.02 0.49 -1.77
CA MET A 805 24.35 -0.80 -1.57
C MET A 805 23.65 -1.30 -2.84
N ALA A 806 23.10 -0.39 -3.66
CA ALA A 806 22.55 -0.73 -4.97
C ALA A 806 23.60 -1.19 -6.00
N GLY A 807 24.87 -0.92 -5.76
CA GLY A 807 26.00 -1.39 -6.57
C GLY A 807 26.75 -0.28 -7.33
N SER A 808 26.57 0.99 -6.98
CA SER A 808 27.35 2.08 -7.60
C SER A 808 28.84 1.93 -7.31
N SER A 809 29.67 2.20 -8.33
CA SER A 809 31.13 2.20 -8.26
C SER A 809 31.76 3.59 -8.14
N TYR A 810 30.96 4.66 -8.05
CA TYR A 810 31.43 6.05 -8.18
C TYR A 810 31.75 6.76 -6.86
N GLY A 811 31.81 6.02 -5.76
CA GLY A 811 32.18 6.50 -4.42
C GLY A 811 31.01 6.93 -3.55
N SER A 812 31.30 7.19 -2.27
CA SER A 812 30.34 7.61 -1.23
C SER A 812 30.48 9.08 -0.81
N HIS A 813 31.48 9.79 -1.33
CA HIS A 813 31.73 11.21 -1.08
C HIS A 813 32.49 11.85 -2.25
N ARG A 814 32.40 13.18 -2.37
CA ARG A 814 33.27 14.03 -3.21
C ARG A 814 33.65 15.28 -2.42
N SER A 815 34.91 15.68 -2.53
CA SER A 815 35.42 16.95 -2.01
C SER A 815 34.88 18.15 -2.80
N ILE A 816 35.01 19.35 -2.23
CA ILE A 816 34.60 20.59 -2.90
C ILE A 816 35.38 20.76 -4.21
N ARG A 817 36.70 20.58 -4.19
CA ARG A 817 37.55 20.70 -5.38
C ARG A 817 37.20 19.71 -6.48
N GLU A 818 36.77 18.50 -6.14
CA GLU A 818 36.33 17.53 -7.14
C GLU A 818 35.02 17.95 -7.81
N LEU A 819 34.06 18.50 -7.06
CA LEU A 819 32.82 19.04 -7.64
C LEU A 819 33.11 20.25 -8.54
N GLU A 820 34.01 21.14 -8.11
CA GLU A 820 34.49 22.26 -8.92
C GLU A 820 35.17 21.76 -10.20
N GLY A 821 35.96 20.69 -10.12
CA GLY A 821 36.59 20.05 -11.27
C GLY A 821 35.59 19.45 -12.27
N ILE A 822 34.44 18.92 -11.81
CA ILE A 822 33.37 18.45 -12.70
C ILE A 822 32.73 19.64 -13.45
N ALA A 823 32.47 20.75 -12.75
CA ALA A 823 31.96 21.96 -13.37
C ALA A 823 32.95 22.54 -14.40
N GLU A 824 34.25 22.57 -14.06
CA GLU A 824 35.32 22.99 -14.97
C GLU A 824 35.42 22.08 -16.20
N ALA A 825 35.27 20.75 -16.04
CA ALA A 825 35.22 19.81 -17.16
C ALA A 825 33.99 20.00 -18.05
N ALA A 826 32.92 20.62 -17.53
CA ALA A 826 31.77 21.09 -18.31
C ALA A 826 31.97 22.49 -18.91
N GLY A 827 33.11 23.14 -18.64
CA GLY A 827 33.48 24.47 -19.13
C GLY A 827 32.84 25.62 -18.36
N ARG A 828 32.49 25.42 -17.08
CA ARG A 828 31.62 26.33 -16.32
C ARG A 828 32.16 26.62 -14.91
N PRO A 829 31.98 27.84 -14.38
CA PRO A 829 32.36 28.15 -13.01
C PRO A 829 31.42 27.45 -12.02
N ALA A 830 31.94 27.06 -10.86
CA ALA A 830 31.16 26.47 -9.79
C ALA A 830 30.85 27.48 -8.68
N ARG A 831 29.70 27.32 -8.01
CA ARG A 831 29.30 28.15 -6.87
C ARG A 831 28.62 27.32 -5.77
N GLN A 832 29.07 27.51 -4.53
CA GLN A 832 28.37 26.93 -3.37
C GLN A 832 27.01 27.63 -3.14
N ARG A 833 25.96 26.83 -2.87
CA ARG A 833 24.59 27.28 -2.56
C ARG A 833 24.12 26.75 -1.21
N THR A 834 23.09 27.38 -0.65
CA THR A 834 22.26 26.76 0.41
C THR A 834 21.29 25.74 -0.22
N THR A 835 20.60 24.95 0.61
CA THR A 835 19.57 23.98 0.16
C THR A 835 18.48 24.63 -0.71
N THR A 836 18.09 25.86 -0.37
CA THR A 836 17.08 26.64 -1.11
C THR A 836 17.68 27.57 -2.18
N TYR A 837 18.88 27.26 -2.67
CA TYR A 837 19.59 27.99 -3.75
C TYR A 837 20.00 29.44 -3.40
N GLY A 838 20.06 29.77 -2.11
CA GLY A 838 20.51 31.06 -1.61
C GLY A 838 22.04 31.21 -1.55
N GLN A 839 22.48 32.34 -0.99
CA GLN A 839 23.89 32.61 -0.72
C GLN A 839 24.34 31.94 0.58
N VAL A 840 25.49 31.27 0.53
CA VAL A 840 26.12 30.69 1.72
C VAL A 840 26.92 31.78 2.46
N PRO A 841 26.85 31.87 3.80
CA PRO A 841 27.68 32.79 4.57
C PRO A 841 29.17 32.63 4.26
N ALA A 842 29.89 33.75 4.11
CA ALA A 842 31.32 33.73 3.77
C ALA A 842 32.18 32.92 4.74
N GLU A 843 31.80 32.91 6.02
CA GLU A 843 32.45 32.12 7.06
C GLU A 843 32.28 30.60 6.83
N ARG A 844 31.11 30.15 6.40
CA ARG A 844 30.87 28.73 6.05
C ARG A 844 31.64 28.31 4.81
N ILE A 845 31.70 29.17 3.79
CA ILE A 845 32.51 28.95 2.58
C ILE A 845 33.99 28.78 2.95
N ALA A 846 34.53 29.68 3.80
CA ALA A 846 35.91 29.61 4.25
C ALA A 846 36.22 28.31 5.01
N THR A 847 35.32 27.88 5.90
CA THR A 847 35.45 26.61 6.64
C THR A 847 35.39 25.39 5.72
N GLY A 848 34.47 25.38 4.75
CA GLY A 848 34.37 24.33 3.74
C GLY A 848 35.64 24.20 2.91
N LEU A 849 36.15 25.32 2.37
CA LEU A 849 37.38 25.32 1.57
C LEU A 849 38.63 24.95 2.36
N ALA A 850 38.68 25.26 3.66
CA ALA A 850 39.79 24.90 4.53
C ALA A 850 39.89 23.38 4.77
N SER A 851 38.75 22.69 4.82
CA SER A 851 38.65 21.25 4.98
C SER A 851 38.50 20.49 3.65
N ASP A 852 38.26 21.20 2.55
CA ASP A 852 37.82 20.64 1.26
C ASP A 852 36.55 19.79 1.36
N GLY A 853 35.73 20.04 2.39
CA GLY A 853 34.58 19.20 2.76
C GLY A 853 34.96 17.81 3.27
N HIS A 854 36.23 17.57 3.60
CA HIS A 854 36.73 16.29 4.08
C HIS A 854 36.59 16.17 5.60
N LEU A 855 35.96 15.08 6.06
CA LEU A 855 35.89 14.75 7.48
C LEU A 855 37.27 14.24 7.96
N PRO A 856 37.86 14.81 9.03
CA PRO A 856 39.19 14.44 9.50
C PRO A 856 39.27 12.99 10.03
N GLU A 857 38.17 12.48 10.59
CA GLU A 857 37.96 11.08 10.97
C GLU A 857 36.44 10.79 10.93
N LEU A 858 36.02 9.75 10.20
CA LEU A 858 34.63 9.25 10.31
C LEU A 858 34.47 8.66 11.72
N LEU A 859 33.53 9.18 12.53
CA LEU A 859 33.34 8.68 13.90
C LEU A 859 33.29 7.14 13.94
N PRO A 860 34.17 6.47 14.71
CA PRO A 860 33.91 5.11 15.10
C PRO A 860 32.65 5.10 15.97
N LEU A 861 31.65 4.31 15.58
CA LEU A 861 30.46 4.10 16.38
C LEU A 861 30.85 3.12 17.48
N ALA A 862 30.71 3.55 18.74
CA ALA A 862 31.13 2.92 19.99
C ALA A 862 31.38 1.38 19.96
N GLU A 863 32.43 0.95 20.68
CA GLU A 863 32.77 -0.46 20.90
C GLU A 863 31.52 -1.32 21.14
N ALA A 864 31.34 -2.36 20.32
CA ALA A 864 30.30 -3.35 20.52
C ALA A 864 30.41 -3.91 21.95
N GLY A 865 29.40 -3.64 22.77
CA GLY A 865 29.26 -4.30 24.06
C GLY A 865 29.29 -5.82 23.88
N PRO A 866 29.78 -6.60 24.86
CA PRO A 866 30.03 -8.02 24.70
C PRO A 866 28.74 -8.73 24.27
N SER A 867 28.81 -9.40 23.11
CA SER A 867 27.75 -10.23 22.56
C SER A 867 27.24 -11.22 23.62
N ALA A 868 25.95 -11.17 23.94
CA ALA A 868 25.30 -12.19 24.76
C ALA A 868 25.42 -13.56 24.06
N PRO A 869 25.73 -14.64 24.78
CA PRO A 869 26.00 -15.94 24.17
C PRO A 869 24.72 -16.54 23.57
N HIS A 870 24.77 -16.81 22.26
CA HIS A 870 23.77 -17.61 21.57
C HIS A 870 23.68 -19.01 22.20
N ALA A 871 22.49 -19.39 22.67
CA ALA A 871 22.16 -20.76 23.04
C ALA A 871 22.05 -21.62 21.78
N GLY A 872 23.19 -22.16 21.31
CA GLY A 872 23.24 -23.14 20.24
C GLY A 872 22.66 -24.48 20.71
N HIS A 873 21.60 -24.95 20.06
CA HIS A 873 21.17 -26.34 20.10
C HIS A 873 22.26 -27.22 19.47
N ALA A 874 22.95 -28.00 20.31
CA ALA A 874 23.89 -29.02 19.87
C ALA A 874 23.14 -30.24 19.34
N ALA A 875 23.14 -30.42 18.01
CA ALA A 875 22.78 -31.68 17.39
C ALA A 875 23.97 -32.65 17.51
N THR A 876 23.83 -33.66 18.37
CA THR A 876 24.76 -34.79 18.48
C THR A 876 24.58 -35.76 17.32
N ALA A 877 25.62 -35.98 16.53
CA ALA A 877 25.76 -37.15 15.65
C ALA A 877 26.63 -38.21 16.34
N PRO A 878 26.35 -39.52 16.18
CA PRO A 878 27.14 -40.58 16.82
C PRO A 878 28.35 -40.95 15.94
N SER A 879 29.53 -41.02 16.55
CA SER A 879 30.72 -41.63 15.96
C SER A 879 30.88 -43.06 16.47
N SER A 880 31.06 -43.96 15.51
CA SER A 880 31.58 -45.32 15.65
C SER A 880 32.95 -45.38 16.33
N GLU A 881 33.13 -46.46 17.10
CA GLU A 881 34.33 -46.98 17.80
C GLU A 881 34.75 -46.31 19.12
#